data_AF-A0A0K1QE34-F1
#
_entry.id   AF-A0A0K1QE34-F1
#
_cell.length_a   1.000
_cell.length_b   1.000
_cell.length_c   1.000
_cell.angle_alpha   90.00
_cell.angle_beta   90.00
_cell.angle_gamma   90.00
#
_symmetry.space_group_name_H-M   'P 1'
#
loop_
_entity.id
_entity.type
_entity.pdbx_description
1 polymer ?
#
loop_
_entity_poly.entity_id
_entity_poly.type
_entity_poly.pdbx_seq_one_letter_code
_entity_poly.pdbx_strand_id
1 'polypeptide(L)'
;MSRNFGKTSTVGASAFIIAAVAIACANSTNAYTIGDEASSADSGPSFADDEDGSQARQDFDGGPGIFNDGAPPVDGSSCQPDAGGPGPVSRLCLPPTDNECDGLHDLPTYPSNGRGGNGFDDDCDGLVDEGCACDAAGTTKTCYMVPASQTFGGVPVGWCAQNSKGTVDCVKPNSEFGGHWSGQCRGAQPPFADDVCANGDFDCDGKEQNSKATDCSCKGTPVQCPTDPLETAPFPSVTSLPLAVDASKWFLKPGDVSNATNWKWTLRGGDCDNILPHPTFALFANATATGAGVGVQDDTLGPSSKEHGLVASSPAVTNSVYPAFSLSGDYLVQGEFDLNGQHYACQQKIAVRAPGIRAEACWDTEGQGVDLDLHLAQLTWGNTCENRGWSGVCPGQDCYYSNCKGADSPKWYSANPDNSVCQGWGSKATSTCNNPRLDRDLITCSVSQKDPNASDFCGPENINVDAPANGSKYAVAVKYFSGSLASRTHVNVYCNGERVLSTGFNPVTGNDFPKLVTSGSNTGGDMWKVAMISASVTSGASGVRSTRCLRSALTRTPTARTRIASTTPQVTARIRFASLPRVGPCRSTLKPSAFTETTPGERNVFRKVLCIRPRHRSRWSMHGHRLQRVERLSARMGRRG
;
A
#
# COMPACT_ATOMS: atom_id res chain seq x y z
N MET A 1 -1.16 59.89 32.50
CA MET A 1 0.30 59.97 32.60
C MET A 1 0.88 59.41 31.31
N SER A 2 1.52 60.28 30.54
CA SER A 2 2.16 60.03 29.25
C SER A 2 3.60 59.57 29.44
N ARG A 3 4.12 58.70 28.57
CA ARG A 3 5.53 58.59 28.10
C ARG A 3 5.58 57.46 27.05
N ASN A 4 5.54 57.76 25.76
CA ASN A 4 6.69 58.08 24.89
C ASN A 4 7.87 57.09 25.03
N PHE A 5 7.99 56.17 24.07
CA PHE A 5 9.27 55.58 23.69
C PHE A 5 9.57 55.97 22.23
N GLY A 6 10.64 56.75 22.09
CA GLY A 6 11.16 57.24 20.83
C GLY A 6 11.93 56.18 20.06
N LYS A 7 11.89 56.32 18.74
CA LYS A 7 12.80 55.70 17.78
C LYS A 7 14.21 56.27 17.96
N THR A 8 15.22 55.41 17.96
CA THR A 8 16.58 55.75 17.53
C THR A 8 17.08 54.66 16.59
N SER A 9 17.35 55.09 15.35
CA SER A 9 18.10 54.38 14.32
C SER A 9 19.57 54.44 14.69
N THR A 10 20.26 53.30 14.65
CA THR A 10 21.72 53.24 14.66
C THR A 10 22.17 52.46 13.43
N VAL A 11 22.87 53.16 12.55
CA VAL A 11 23.59 52.62 11.41
C VAL A 11 24.83 51.90 11.95
N GLY A 12 24.89 50.58 11.78
CA GLY A 12 26.04 49.76 12.14
C GLY A 12 26.69 49.18 10.88
N ALA A 13 27.87 49.67 10.54
CA ALA A 13 28.73 49.11 9.51
C ALA A 13 29.26 47.74 9.96
N SER A 14 28.96 46.68 9.22
CA SER A 14 29.60 45.38 9.39
C SER A 14 30.89 45.33 8.57
N ALA A 15 32.02 45.34 9.27
CA ALA A 15 33.31 44.99 8.72
C ALA A 15 33.36 43.48 8.46
N PHE A 16 33.67 43.11 7.22
CA PHE A 16 34.04 41.74 6.85
C PHE A 16 35.42 41.42 7.44
N ILE A 17 35.49 40.46 8.37
CA ILE A 17 36.74 39.79 8.73
C ILE A 17 36.81 38.51 7.89
N ILE A 18 37.68 38.52 6.88
CA ILE A 18 38.11 37.31 6.17
C ILE A 18 39.17 36.65 7.05
N ALA A 19 38.80 35.59 7.77
CA ALA A 19 39.75 34.67 8.38
C ALA A 19 40.07 33.56 7.37
N ALA A 20 41.23 33.67 6.72
CA ALA A 20 41.80 32.59 5.92
C ALA A 20 42.32 31.50 6.87
N VAL A 21 41.65 30.34 6.89
CA VAL A 21 42.18 29.13 7.52
C VAL A 21 42.89 28.33 6.45
N ALA A 22 44.22 28.33 6.52
CA ALA A 22 45.07 27.42 5.76
C ALA A 22 45.05 26.04 6.44
N ILE A 23 44.44 25.04 5.80
CA ILE A 23 44.62 23.64 6.16
C ILE A 23 45.68 23.05 5.24
N ALA A 24 46.84 22.77 5.82
CA ALA A 24 47.95 22.10 5.18
C ALA A 24 47.62 20.63 4.94
N CYS A 25 47.89 20.15 3.72
CA CYS A 25 47.92 18.74 3.39
C CYS A 25 49.11 18.06 4.09
N ALA A 26 48.85 17.01 4.87
CA ALA A 26 49.87 16.06 5.29
C ALA A 26 49.51 14.67 4.77
N ASN A 27 50.33 14.17 3.84
CA ASN A 27 50.33 12.80 3.36
C ASN A 27 50.88 11.88 4.46
N SER A 28 50.14 10.82 4.81
CA SER A 28 50.71 9.63 5.45
C SER A 28 50.26 8.38 4.72
N THR A 29 51.18 7.83 3.93
CA THR A 29 51.15 6.47 3.40
C THR A 29 51.35 5.49 4.55
N ASN A 30 50.36 4.64 4.83
CA ASN A 30 50.59 3.40 5.56
C ASN A 30 50.11 2.23 4.70
N ALA A 31 51.11 1.53 4.15
CA ALA A 31 50.96 0.23 3.53
C ALA A 31 50.62 -0.79 4.63
N TYR A 32 49.56 -1.57 4.42
CA TYR A 32 49.27 -2.75 5.23
C TYR A 32 49.74 -3.97 4.46
N THR A 33 50.73 -4.66 5.03
CA THR A 33 51.42 -5.81 4.47
C THR A 33 50.58 -7.07 4.63
N ILE A 34 50.45 -7.84 3.56
CA ILE A 34 49.97 -9.22 3.56
C ILE A 34 51.11 -10.10 4.09
N GLY A 35 50.81 -10.93 5.10
CA GLY A 35 51.70 -11.98 5.59
C GLY A 35 50.95 -13.30 5.63
N ASP A 36 51.31 -14.21 4.74
CA ASP A 36 51.08 -15.64 4.86
C ASP A 36 51.97 -16.20 5.98
N GLU A 37 51.42 -17.10 6.82
CA GLU A 37 51.93 -18.49 6.99
C GLU A 37 51.24 -19.24 8.16
N ALA A 38 50.98 -20.52 7.86
CA ALA A 38 51.10 -21.70 8.73
C ALA A 38 50.04 -22.05 9.81
N SER A 39 49.22 -23.04 9.44
CA SER A 39 49.00 -24.35 10.09
C SER A 39 48.69 -24.44 11.60
N SER A 40 47.50 -24.99 11.90
CA SER A 40 47.32 -25.94 13.01
C SER A 40 46.11 -26.82 12.72
N ALA A 41 46.37 -28.12 12.64
CA ALA A 41 45.39 -29.19 12.48
C ALA A 41 44.58 -29.37 13.78
N ASP A 42 43.29 -29.71 13.65
CA ASP A 42 42.68 -30.66 14.57
C ASP A 42 41.47 -31.40 13.96
N SER A 43 41.74 -32.63 13.55
CA SER A 43 41.04 -33.87 13.90
C SER A 43 39.52 -33.83 14.20
N GLY A 44 38.70 -34.25 13.23
CA GLY A 44 37.34 -34.75 13.44
C GLY A 44 37.18 -36.14 12.80
N PRO A 45 36.61 -37.14 13.48
CA PRO A 45 36.77 -38.55 13.12
C PRO A 45 35.81 -38.99 12.01
N SER A 46 36.35 -39.80 11.11
CA SER A 46 35.60 -40.69 10.22
C SER A 46 35.07 -41.89 11.01
N PHE A 47 33.78 -42.18 10.89
CA PHE A 47 33.27 -43.54 11.09
C PHE A 47 32.54 -43.99 9.83
N ALA A 48 32.83 -45.25 9.52
CA ALA A 48 32.64 -45.92 8.25
C ALA A 48 31.23 -46.45 8.07
N ASP A 49 31.03 -46.89 6.83
CA ASP A 49 30.00 -47.78 6.33
C ASP A 49 29.77 -49.00 7.24
N ASP A 50 28.51 -49.42 7.37
CA ASP A 50 28.15 -50.83 7.52
C ASP A 50 26.77 -51.07 6.91
N GLU A 51 26.74 -52.10 6.04
CA GLU A 51 25.58 -52.63 5.35
C GLU A 51 24.67 -53.49 6.26
N ASP A 52 23.49 -53.78 5.70
CA ASP A 52 22.66 -54.97 5.89
C ASP A 52 21.81 -55.15 7.16
N GLY A 53 20.50 -55.27 6.91
CA GLY A 53 19.50 -55.56 7.93
C GLY A 53 18.08 -55.66 7.38
N SER A 54 17.89 -56.44 6.32
CA SER A 54 16.56 -56.95 5.92
C SER A 54 15.79 -57.50 7.11
N GLN A 55 14.49 -57.17 7.28
CA GLN A 55 13.44 -58.16 7.62
C GLN A 55 12.01 -57.67 7.30
N ALA A 56 11.31 -58.56 6.60
CA ALA A 56 9.88 -58.87 6.65
C ALA A 56 8.84 -57.81 6.22
N ARG A 57 8.55 -57.85 4.92
CA ARG A 57 7.17 -57.70 4.41
C ARG A 57 6.26 -58.75 5.06
N GLN A 58 5.13 -58.30 5.61
CA GLN A 58 3.91 -59.10 5.62
C GLN A 58 2.83 -58.32 4.86
N ASP A 59 2.48 -58.88 3.71
CA ASP A 59 1.27 -58.57 2.96
C ASP A 59 0.04 -58.92 3.80
N PHE A 60 -0.91 -57.99 3.89
CA PHE A 60 -2.32 -58.32 4.03
C PHE A 60 -3.09 -57.60 2.92
N ASP A 61 -3.59 -58.40 1.98
CA ASP A 61 -4.47 -58.02 0.89
C ASP A 61 -5.82 -57.47 1.40
N GLY A 62 -6.29 -56.41 0.75
CA GLY A 62 -7.63 -56.43 0.15
C GLY A 62 -8.79 -55.67 0.82
N GLY A 63 -9.14 -54.52 0.24
CA GLY A 63 -10.56 -54.16 0.02
C GLY A 63 -11.03 -52.80 0.56
N PRO A 64 -12.04 -52.17 -0.07
CA PRO A 64 -11.99 -50.76 -0.45
C PRO A 64 -12.91 -49.83 0.36
N GLY A 65 -12.76 -48.53 0.12
CA GLY A 65 -13.25 -47.44 0.95
C GLY A 65 -14.76 -47.32 1.17
N ILE A 66 -15.08 -46.58 2.24
CA ILE A 66 -16.17 -45.60 2.38
C ILE A 66 -15.67 -44.61 3.45
N PHE A 67 -15.41 -43.36 3.06
CA PHE A 67 -15.32 -42.27 4.03
C PHE A 67 -16.75 -42.03 4.54
N ASN A 68 -17.01 -42.51 5.76
CA ASN A 68 -18.24 -42.22 6.49
C ASN A 68 -18.02 -40.88 7.21
N ASP A 69 -18.80 -39.89 6.79
CA ASP A 69 -19.22 -38.71 7.50
C ASP A 69 -19.55 -39.02 8.97
N GLY A 70 -18.55 -38.81 9.82
CA GLY A 70 -18.68 -38.89 11.27
C GLY A 70 -19.53 -37.74 11.79
N ALA A 71 -20.84 -37.97 11.89
CA ALA A 71 -21.65 -37.30 12.90
C ALA A 71 -21.07 -37.67 14.28
N PRO A 72 -20.67 -36.70 15.13
CA PRO A 72 -20.16 -37.02 16.45
C PRO A 72 -21.29 -37.60 17.33
N PRO A 73 -21.02 -38.63 18.15
CA PRO A 73 -21.97 -39.10 19.14
C PRO A 73 -22.10 -38.03 20.23
N VAL A 74 -23.30 -37.46 20.35
CA VAL A 74 -23.68 -36.61 21.49
C VAL A 74 -24.05 -37.53 22.64
N ASP A 75 -23.16 -37.69 23.62
CA ASP A 75 -23.58 -38.15 24.95
C ASP A 75 -23.91 -36.93 25.81
N GLY A 76 -25.21 -36.80 26.10
CA GLY A 76 -25.71 -35.74 26.95
C GLY A 76 -25.31 -35.99 28.41
N SER A 77 -24.61 -35.05 29.01
CA SER A 77 -25.06 -34.39 30.25
C SER A 77 -24.09 -33.29 30.67
N SER A 78 -24.64 -32.10 30.93
CA SER A 78 -23.99 -30.89 31.50
C SER A 78 -23.33 -29.87 30.56
N CYS A 79 -24.10 -29.33 29.62
CA CYS A 79 -23.96 -27.92 29.24
C CYS A 79 -25.34 -27.25 29.34
N GLN A 80 -25.56 -26.44 30.39
CA GLN A 80 -26.69 -25.51 30.42
C GLN A 80 -26.37 -24.35 29.47
N PRO A 81 -27.20 -24.09 28.44
CA PRO A 81 -27.04 -22.93 27.57
C PRO A 81 -27.23 -21.64 28.37
N ASP A 82 -26.38 -20.66 28.14
CA ASP A 82 -26.57 -19.32 28.67
C ASP A 82 -27.87 -18.73 28.10
N ALA A 83 -28.79 -18.37 28.98
CA ALA A 83 -30.12 -17.91 28.62
C ALA A 83 -30.08 -16.44 28.21
N GLY A 84 -29.83 -16.15 26.92
CA GLY A 84 -30.12 -14.81 26.39
C GLY A 84 -29.56 -14.44 25.02
N GLY A 85 -30.35 -14.68 23.96
CA GLY A 85 -30.29 -13.92 22.69
C GLY A 85 -30.03 -14.75 21.42
N PRO A 86 -30.92 -14.75 20.41
CA PRO A 86 -30.79 -15.57 19.21
C PRO A 86 -29.92 -14.87 18.15
N GLY A 87 -28.63 -15.21 18.10
CA GLY A 87 -27.83 -15.17 16.87
C GLY A 87 -27.86 -16.56 16.20
N PRO A 88 -27.85 -16.67 14.86
CA PRO A 88 -28.09 -17.95 14.17
C PRO A 88 -26.88 -18.90 14.15
N VAL A 89 -25.88 -18.70 15.02
CA VAL A 89 -24.75 -19.63 15.16
C VAL A 89 -24.56 -19.89 16.66
N SER A 90 -24.80 -21.14 17.08
CA SER A 90 -24.49 -21.57 18.44
C SER A 90 -22.98 -21.53 18.63
N ARG A 91 -22.53 -20.72 19.59
CA ARG A 91 -21.11 -20.53 19.91
C ARG A 91 -20.56 -21.83 20.47
N LEU A 92 -19.63 -22.47 19.75
CA LEU A 92 -18.84 -23.57 20.29
C LEU A 92 -17.52 -22.99 20.80
N CYS A 93 -17.39 -22.88 22.12
CA CYS A 93 -16.08 -22.72 22.76
C CYS A 93 -15.28 -23.98 22.44
N LEU A 94 -14.23 -23.85 21.64
CA LEU A 94 -13.30 -24.94 21.36
C LEU A 94 -12.07 -24.77 22.26
N PRO A 95 -11.43 -25.86 22.70
CA PRO A 95 -10.19 -25.79 23.48
C PRO A 95 -9.13 -25.00 22.70
N PRO A 96 -8.10 -24.43 23.37
CA PRO A 96 -6.96 -23.83 22.69
C PRO A 96 -6.51 -24.82 21.63
N THR A 97 -6.56 -24.40 20.38
CA THR A 97 -5.92 -25.17 19.33
C THR A 97 -4.59 -24.53 19.08
N ASP A 98 -3.59 -25.38 18.93
CA ASP A 98 -2.28 -24.96 18.50
C ASP A 98 -2.49 -24.25 17.16
N ASN A 99 -2.23 -22.94 17.12
CA ASN A 99 -2.19 -22.27 15.84
C ASN A 99 -0.99 -22.82 15.09
N GLU A 100 -1.19 -23.12 13.81
CA GLU A 100 -0.13 -23.62 12.93
C GLU A 100 1.10 -22.66 12.91
N CYS A 101 0.93 -21.41 13.37
CA CYS A 101 1.92 -20.34 13.44
C CYS A 101 2.56 -20.07 14.82
N ASP A 102 2.56 -21.02 15.74
CA ASP A 102 3.21 -20.83 17.04
C ASP A 102 4.74 -20.91 17.02
N GLY A 103 5.35 -21.24 15.88
CA GLY A 103 6.79 -21.49 15.75
C GLY A 103 7.24 -22.85 16.30
N LEU A 104 6.30 -23.74 16.68
CA LEU A 104 6.58 -25.11 17.13
C LEU A 104 6.26 -26.15 16.05
N HIS A 105 5.57 -25.74 14.97
CA HIS A 105 5.10 -26.62 13.89
C HIS A 105 5.75 -26.31 12.53
N ASP A 106 7.04 -26.60 12.39
CA ASP A 106 7.63 -26.95 11.09
C ASP A 106 7.07 -28.31 10.65
N LEU A 107 5.78 -28.39 10.29
CA LEU A 107 5.21 -29.61 9.76
C LEU A 107 5.69 -29.80 8.31
N PRO A 108 6.47 -30.84 7.99
CA PRO A 108 7.17 -30.99 6.70
C PRO A 108 6.25 -31.32 5.51
N THR A 109 4.93 -31.16 5.63
CA THR A 109 3.96 -31.50 4.60
C THR A 109 2.79 -30.51 4.54
N TYR A 110 3.08 -29.22 4.45
CA TYR A 110 2.05 -28.30 3.97
C TYR A 110 1.76 -28.60 2.49
N PRO A 111 0.48 -28.58 2.07
CA PRO A 111 0.13 -28.73 0.67
C PRO A 111 0.84 -27.63 -0.11
N SER A 112 1.72 -28.00 -1.05
CA SER A 112 2.47 -27.03 -1.86
C SER A 112 1.54 -25.91 -2.34
N ASN A 113 1.93 -24.63 -2.14
CA ASN A 113 1.14 -23.40 -2.40
C ASN A 113 0.79 -23.20 -3.89
N GLY A 114 0.87 -24.28 -4.68
CA GLY A 114 0.86 -24.28 -6.13
C GLY A 114 2.07 -23.55 -6.68
N ARG A 115 2.18 -23.54 -8.00
CA ARG A 115 3.25 -22.79 -8.68
C ARG A 115 3.11 -21.27 -8.47
N GLY A 116 1.89 -20.78 -8.27
CA GLY A 116 1.55 -19.35 -8.21
C GLY A 116 1.43 -18.76 -6.80
N GLY A 117 1.56 -19.58 -5.75
CA GLY A 117 1.20 -19.22 -4.40
C GLY A 117 -0.32 -19.08 -4.20
N ASN A 118 -0.82 -19.36 -3.01
CA ASN A 118 -2.24 -19.22 -2.65
C ASN A 118 -2.55 -17.86 -1.97
N GLY A 119 -1.52 -17.07 -1.61
CA GLY A 119 -1.70 -15.79 -0.92
C GLY A 119 -1.72 -15.89 0.61
N PHE A 120 -1.22 -16.99 1.19
CA PHE A 120 -1.22 -17.25 2.62
C PHE A 120 0.21 -17.56 3.12
N ASP A 121 0.45 -17.32 4.40
CA ASP A 121 1.68 -17.64 5.12
C ASP A 121 1.50 -19.06 5.67
N ASP A 122 1.64 -20.05 4.79
CA ASP A 122 1.27 -21.44 5.10
C ASP A 122 2.24 -22.15 6.04
N ASP A 123 3.51 -21.72 6.08
CA ASP A 123 4.52 -22.24 7.01
C ASP A 123 4.79 -21.31 8.19
N CYS A 124 4.08 -20.17 8.26
CA CYS A 124 4.08 -19.25 9.38
C CYS A 124 5.43 -18.63 9.71
N ASP A 125 6.32 -18.54 8.71
CA ASP A 125 7.65 -17.95 8.89
C ASP A 125 7.62 -16.41 8.81
N GLY A 126 6.43 -15.84 8.57
CA GLY A 126 6.20 -14.42 8.39
C GLY A 126 6.32 -13.95 6.94
N LEU A 127 6.42 -14.89 6.00
CA LEU A 127 6.47 -14.68 4.56
C LEU A 127 5.28 -15.41 3.91
N VAL A 128 4.82 -14.84 2.81
CA VAL A 128 3.68 -15.31 2.05
C VAL A 128 4.15 -15.69 0.65
N ASP A 129 3.99 -16.96 0.33
CA ASP A 129 4.30 -17.55 -0.96
C ASP A 129 5.77 -17.39 -1.40
N GLU A 130 6.70 -17.32 -0.46
CA GLU A 130 8.13 -17.35 -0.71
C GLU A 130 8.51 -18.55 -1.59
N GLY A 131 9.37 -18.30 -2.58
CA GLY A 131 9.76 -19.30 -3.58
C GLY A 131 8.70 -19.63 -4.64
N CYS A 132 7.44 -19.21 -4.48
CA CYS A 132 6.42 -19.41 -5.51
C CYS A 132 6.63 -18.47 -6.70
N ALA A 133 6.43 -18.98 -7.92
CA ALA A 133 6.58 -18.18 -9.12
C ALA A 133 5.41 -17.21 -9.29
N CYS A 134 5.68 -16.08 -9.93
CA CYS A 134 4.67 -15.12 -10.34
C CYS A 134 4.89 -14.69 -11.78
N ASP A 135 3.79 -14.38 -12.48
CA ASP A 135 3.78 -14.22 -13.93
C ASP A 135 4.63 -13.03 -14.41
N ALA A 136 4.75 -11.98 -13.58
CA ALA A 136 5.31 -10.71 -14.00
C ALA A 136 5.81 -9.87 -12.81
N ALA A 137 7.10 -9.53 -12.80
CA ALA A 137 7.71 -8.66 -11.79
C ALA A 137 6.94 -7.33 -11.59
N GLY A 138 6.81 -6.86 -10.37
CA GLY A 138 6.01 -5.69 -10.02
C GLY A 138 4.50 -5.90 -10.05
N THR A 139 4.00 -7.10 -10.41
CA THR A 139 2.62 -7.45 -10.05
C THR A 139 2.49 -7.64 -8.55
N THR A 140 1.29 -7.42 -8.02
CA THR A 140 0.98 -7.64 -6.60
C THR A 140 -0.27 -8.48 -6.50
N LYS A 141 -0.37 -9.29 -5.44
CA LYS A 141 -1.62 -9.93 -5.04
C LYS A 141 -1.94 -9.61 -3.58
N THR A 142 -3.17 -9.85 -3.21
CA THR A 142 -3.54 -9.87 -1.79
C THR A 142 -2.83 -11.04 -1.13
N CYS A 143 -2.33 -10.81 0.07
CA CYS A 143 -1.72 -11.81 0.91
C CYS A 143 -2.35 -11.75 2.30
N TYR A 144 -2.20 -12.82 3.06
CA TYR A 144 -2.59 -12.90 4.45
C TYR A 144 -1.47 -13.52 5.27
N MET A 145 -1.10 -12.91 6.40
CA MET A 145 -0.10 -13.42 7.35
C MET A 145 -0.66 -14.52 8.24
N VAL A 146 -1.40 -15.44 7.64
CA VAL A 146 -1.99 -16.63 8.24
C VAL A 146 -2.03 -17.74 7.19
N PRO A 147 -2.01 -19.02 7.58
CA PRO A 147 -2.17 -20.17 6.70
C PRO A 147 -3.51 -20.21 5.97
N ALA A 148 -3.56 -20.93 4.84
CA ALA A 148 -4.81 -21.15 4.12
C ALA A 148 -5.77 -22.12 4.85
N SER A 149 -5.23 -23.01 5.69
CA SER A 149 -5.99 -23.90 6.58
C SER A 149 -6.90 -23.13 7.55
N GLN A 150 -6.52 -21.89 7.83
CA GLN A 150 -7.11 -20.95 8.78
C GLN A 150 -8.16 -20.03 8.14
N THR A 151 -8.81 -20.51 7.07
CA THR A 151 -9.76 -19.71 6.29
C THR A 151 -11.14 -20.36 6.25
N PHE A 152 -12.18 -19.52 6.24
CA PHE A 152 -13.55 -19.97 5.95
C PHE A 152 -13.99 -19.37 4.61
N GLY A 153 -14.17 -20.23 3.61
CA GLY A 153 -14.51 -19.78 2.25
C GLY A 153 -13.35 -19.07 1.54
N GLY A 154 -12.10 -19.37 1.90
CA GLY A 154 -10.89 -18.83 1.26
C GLY A 154 -10.52 -17.41 1.71
N VAL A 155 -11.09 -16.95 2.82
CA VAL A 155 -10.67 -15.73 3.52
C VAL A 155 -10.47 -16.04 5.01
N PRO A 156 -9.49 -15.42 5.67
CA PRO A 156 -9.38 -15.54 7.12
C PRO A 156 -10.66 -15.03 7.79
N VAL A 157 -10.95 -15.52 8.99
CA VAL A 157 -12.13 -15.12 9.75
C VAL A 157 -11.77 -14.08 10.81
N GLY A 158 -12.80 -13.48 11.41
CA GLY A 158 -12.64 -12.56 12.54
C GLY A 158 -11.64 -11.42 12.31
N TRP A 159 -10.70 -11.28 13.25
CA TRP A 159 -9.67 -10.25 13.25
C TRP A 159 -8.69 -10.39 12.08
N CYS A 160 -8.31 -11.63 11.77
CA CYS A 160 -7.36 -11.95 10.70
C CYS A 160 -7.87 -11.49 9.33
N ALA A 161 -9.19 -11.55 9.10
CA ALA A 161 -9.81 -11.15 7.83
C ALA A 161 -9.39 -9.74 7.35
N GLN A 162 -9.18 -8.81 8.29
CA GLN A 162 -8.83 -7.42 7.99
C GLN A 162 -7.40 -7.07 8.35
N ASN A 163 -6.91 -7.58 9.48
CA ASN A 163 -5.62 -7.18 10.02
C ASN A 163 -4.48 -8.00 9.42
N SER A 164 -4.63 -9.31 9.21
CA SER A 164 -3.61 -10.11 8.53
C SER A 164 -3.58 -9.88 7.02
N LYS A 165 -4.56 -9.14 6.46
CA LYS A 165 -4.61 -8.79 5.05
C LYS A 165 -3.56 -7.74 4.68
N GLY A 166 -2.77 -8.05 3.66
CA GLY A 166 -1.80 -7.13 3.06
C GLY A 166 -1.71 -7.27 1.54
N THR A 167 -0.57 -6.83 1.00
CA THR A 167 -0.19 -7.02 -0.41
C THR A 167 1.24 -7.55 -0.51
N VAL A 168 1.43 -8.63 -1.25
CA VAL A 168 2.76 -9.18 -1.58
C VAL A 168 3.11 -8.82 -3.02
N ASP A 169 4.38 -8.48 -3.26
CA ASP A 169 4.88 -8.10 -4.57
C ASP A 169 5.68 -9.21 -5.25
N CYS A 170 5.52 -9.31 -6.56
CA CYS A 170 6.28 -10.20 -7.42
C CYS A 170 7.63 -9.55 -7.70
N VAL A 171 8.71 -10.08 -7.17
CA VAL A 171 10.06 -9.57 -7.38
C VAL A 171 10.80 -10.38 -8.44
N LYS A 172 11.81 -9.74 -9.04
CA LYS A 172 12.76 -10.40 -9.94
C LYS A 172 14.18 -9.96 -9.57
N PRO A 173 14.79 -10.58 -8.54
CA PRO A 173 16.06 -10.10 -7.98
C PRO A 173 17.25 -10.24 -8.94
N ASN A 174 17.14 -11.09 -9.98
CA ASN A 174 18.11 -11.20 -11.07
C ASN A 174 17.43 -11.65 -12.37
N SER A 175 18.02 -11.37 -13.53
CA SER A 175 17.38 -11.61 -14.83
C SER A 175 17.15 -13.08 -15.19
N GLU A 176 17.78 -14.00 -14.46
CA GLU A 176 17.89 -15.43 -14.82
C GLU A 176 16.73 -16.30 -14.32
N PHE A 177 16.12 -15.97 -13.18
CA PHE A 177 14.94 -16.69 -12.69
C PHE A 177 13.64 -16.01 -13.13
N GLY A 178 12.55 -16.79 -13.22
CA GLY A 178 11.20 -16.22 -13.31
C GLY A 178 10.92 -15.30 -12.12
N GLY A 179 9.90 -14.45 -12.23
CA GLY A 179 9.46 -13.68 -11.05
C GLY A 179 9.05 -14.64 -9.93
N HIS A 180 9.28 -14.25 -8.69
CA HIS A 180 8.74 -14.93 -7.50
C HIS A 180 8.13 -13.92 -6.52
N TRP A 181 7.22 -14.37 -5.67
CA TRP A 181 6.67 -13.51 -4.62
C TRP A 181 7.75 -13.19 -3.59
N SER A 182 7.73 -11.94 -3.11
CA SER A 182 8.72 -11.43 -2.16
C SER A 182 8.64 -12.06 -0.77
N GLY A 183 7.61 -12.86 -0.49
CA GLY A 183 7.27 -13.29 0.86
C GLY A 183 6.58 -12.18 1.67
N GLN A 184 7.15 -10.97 1.70
CA GLN A 184 6.65 -9.94 2.61
C GLN A 184 5.21 -9.48 2.31
N CYS A 185 4.28 -9.81 3.22
CA CYS A 185 2.90 -9.40 3.13
C CYS A 185 2.69 -7.99 3.70
N ARG A 186 2.82 -6.97 2.85
CA ARG A 186 2.89 -5.58 3.30
C ARG A 186 1.53 -5.07 3.79
N GLY A 187 1.52 -4.39 4.93
CA GLY A 187 0.31 -3.81 5.54
C GLY A 187 -0.56 -4.84 6.26
N ALA A 188 -0.14 -6.11 6.26
CA ALA A 188 -0.64 -7.12 7.16
C ALA A 188 -0.04 -6.93 8.55
N GLN A 189 -0.82 -7.30 9.54
CA GLN A 189 -0.44 -7.41 10.93
C GLN A 189 -0.50 -8.90 11.27
N PRO A 190 0.62 -9.54 11.67
CA PRO A 190 0.54 -10.90 12.17
C PRO A 190 -0.25 -10.89 13.49
N PRO A 191 -1.03 -11.95 13.76
CA PRO A 191 -1.62 -12.16 15.08
C PRO A 191 -0.52 -12.09 16.15
N PHE A 192 -0.78 -11.36 17.24
CA PHE A 192 0.16 -11.30 18.35
C PHE A 192 -0.09 -12.46 19.30
N ALA A 193 0.99 -13.08 19.81
CA ALA A 193 0.91 -14.19 20.75
C ALA A 193 0.13 -13.85 22.04
N ASP A 194 0.06 -12.56 22.39
CA ASP A 194 -0.57 -12.05 23.62
C ASP A 194 -1.95 -11.41 23.39
N ASP A 195 -2.52 -11.45 22.18
CA ASP A 195 -3.83 -10.85 21.89
C ASP A 195 -4.97 -11.80 22.31
N VAL A 196 -5.17 -11.95 23.62
CA VAL A 196 -5.84 -13.13 24.18
C VAL A 196 -7.37 -13.02 24.41
N CYS A 197 -8.00 -11.87 24.22
CA CYS A 197 -9.32 -11.62 24.85
C CYS A 197 -10.34 -10.74 24.09
N ALA A 198 -10.12 -10.38 22.83
CA ALA A 198 -11.13 -9.63 22.08
C ALA A 198 -12.11 -10.57 21.32
N ASN A 199 -13.18 -10.01 20.76
CA ASN A 199 -14.07 -10.79 19.89
C ASN A 199 -13.40 -10.93 18.52
N GLY A 200 -13.13 -12.15 18.09
CA GLY A 200 -12.41 -12.43 16.85
C GLY A 200 -11.55 -13.67 16.98
N ASP A 201 -11.00 -14.09 15.86
CA ASP A 201 -9.99 -15.13 15.75
C ASP A 201 -8.60 -14.48 15.89
N PHE A 202 -7.92 -14.65 17.03
CA PHE A 202 -6.65 -13.94 17.33
C PHE A 202 -5.42 -14.80 17.22
N ASP A 203 -5.56 -16.11 17.37
CA ASP A 203 -4.52 -17.06 17.00
C ASP A 203 -4.62 -17.46 15.51
N CYS A 204 -5.63 -16.92 14.83
CA CYS A 204 -5.97 -17.11 13.43
C CYS A 204 -6.40 -18.53 13.09
N ASP A 205 -6.72 -19.40 14.04
CA ASP A 205 -6.99 -20.82 13.79
C ASP A 205 -8.29 -21.15 13.01
N GLY A 206 -9.01 -20.14 12.52
CA GLY A 206 -10.29 -20.28 11.85
C GLY A 206 -11.50 -20.31 12.79
N LYS A 207 -11.30 -20.10 14.09
CA LYS A 207 -12.36 -20.11 15.11
C LYS A 207 -12.47 -18.73 15.76
N GLU A 208 -13.69 -18.38 16.18
CA GLU A 208 -13.89 -17.11 16.90
C GLU A 208 -13.65 -17.32 18.41
N GLN A 209 -13.08 -16.31 19.06
CA GLN A 209 -12.98 -16.15 20.52
C GLN A 209 -12.04 -17.14 21.23
N ASN A 210 -10.92 -17.46 20.61
CA ASN A 210 -9.83 -18.26 21.16
C ASN A 210 -8.49 -17.54 21.00
N SER A 211 -7.55 -17.96 21.84
CA SER A 211 -6.19 -17.44 21.89
C SER A 211 -5.21 -18.54 22.27
N LYS A 212 -3.93 -18.31 21.96
CA LYS A 212 -2.83 -19.25 22.23
C LYS A 212 -2.62 -19.57 23.73
N ALA A 213 -2.77 -18.58 24.60
CA ALA A 213 -2.36 -18.69 26.01
C ALA A 213 -3.51 -18.96 26.99
N THR A 214 -4.75 -18.63 26.61
CA THR A 214 -5.94 -18.86 27.44
C THR A 214 -7.07 -19.40 26.58
N ASP A 215 -7.72 -20.46 27.08
CA ASP A 215 -8.98 -20.95 26.55
C ASP A 215 -10.07 -19.85 26.59
N CYS A 216 -11.31 -20.16 26.22
CA CYS A 216 -12.45 -19.23 26.32
C CYS A 216 -12.72 -18.68 27.75
N SER A 217 -11.87 -18.98 28.74
CA SER A 217 -11.80 -18.33 30.05
C SER A 217 -11.11 -16.97 30.03
N CYS A 218 -11.20 -16.19 28.94
CA CYS A 218 -10.91 -14.74 28.90
C CYS A 218 -11.55 -13.91 30.06
N LYS A 219 -12.33 -14.57 30.93
CA LYS A 219 -12.66 -14.17 32.29
C LYS A 219 -11.42 -13.84 33.15
N GLY A 220 -10.90 -12.63 32.99
CA GLY A 220 -10.08 -12.02 34.04
C GLY A 220 -8.99 -11.06 33.59
N THR A 221 -8.69 -10.96 32.29
CA THR A 221 -7.71 -9.97 31.85
C THR A 221 -8.32 -8.57 32.00
N PRO A 222 -7.58 -7.59 32.57
CA PRO A 222 -8.07 -6.23 32.68
C PRO A 222 -8.07 -5.47 31.33
N VAL A 223 -7.49 -6.06 30.28
CA VAL A 223 -7.19 -5.44 28.99
C VAL A 223 -7.79 -6.28 27.85
N GLN A 224 -8.41 -5.59 26.89
CA GLN A 224 -8.94 -6.08 25.63
C GLN A 224 -8.39 -5.18 24.50
N CYS A 225 -7.48 -5.71 23.69
CA CYS A 225 -6.91 -4.93 22.59
C CYS A 225 -7.95 -4.69 21.47
N PRO A 226 -7.84 -3.56 20.74
CA PRO A 226 -8.79 -3.22 19.70
C PRO A 226 -8.54 -4.04 18.43
N THR A 227 -9.62 -4.48 17.79
CA THR A 227 -9.55 -5.26 16.55
C THR A 227 -9.73 -4.42 15.30
N ASP A 228 -10.55 -3.39 15.43
CA ASP A 228 -11.00 -2.63 14.28
C ASP A 228 -9.93 -1.61 13.90
N PRO A 229 -9.55 -1.54 12.61
CA PRO A 229 -8.67 -0.49 12.14
C PRO A 229 -9.26 0.89 12.43
N LEU A 230 -8.41 1.83 12.86
CA LEU A 230 -8.79 3.24 12.92
C LEU A 230 -8.65 3.84 11.52
N GLU A 231 -9.71 4.44 11.00
CA GLU A 231 -9.65 5.15 9.73
C GLU A 231 -9.42 6.65 9.94
N THR A 232 -8.54 7.25 9.14
CA THR A 232 -8.34 8.70 9.08
C THR A 232 -7.99 9.13 7.65
N ALA A 233 -8.04 10.43 7.36
CA ALA A 233 -7.50 11.01 6.13
C ALA A 233 -6.06 11.50 6.35
N PRO A 234 -5.23 11.56 5.29
CA PRO A 234 -3.94 12.25 5.36
C PRO A 234 -4.16 13.77 5.43
N PHE A 235 -3.08 14.49 5.73
CA PHE A 235 -3.04 15.95 5.83
C PHE A 235 -4.03 16.54 6.86
N PRO A 236 -4.04 16.04 8.11
CA PRO A 236 -4.92 16.59 9.13
C PRO A 236 -4.62 18.08 9.39
N SER A 237 -5.58 18.81 9.95
CA SER A 237 -5.32 20.19 10.37
C SER A 237 -4.26 20.25 11.46
N VAL A 238 -3.31 21.18 11.36
CA VAL A 238 -2.28 21.35 12.39
C VAL A 238 -2.87 21.78 13.75
N THR A 239 -4.05 22.41 13.75
CA THR A 239 -4.74 22.84 14.97
C THR A 239 -5.73 21.82 15.51
N SER A 240 -5.94 20.71 14.80
CA SER A 240 -6.89 19.66 15.20
C SER A 240 -6.53 18.35 14.51
N LEU A 241 -5.82 17.51 15.24
CA LEU A 241 -5.56 16.13 14.83
C LEU A 241 -6.82 15.30 15.14
N PRO A 242 -7.52 14.78 14.11
CA PRO A 242 -8.82 14.12 14.31
C PRO A 242 -8.68 12.72 14.91
N LEU A 243 -7.49 12.12 14.79
CA LEU A 243 -7.23 10.76 15.24
C LEU A 243 -6.53 10.77 16.60
N ALA A 244 -7.21 10.22 17.60
CA ALA A 244 -6.63 9.87 18.89
C ALA A 244 -6.56 8.35 18.98
N VAL A 245 -5.35 7.81 19.17
CA VAL A 245 -5.17 6.43 19.60
C VAL A 245 -5.23 6.45 21.12
N ASP A 246 -6.33 5.96 21.66
CA ASP A 246 -6.67 6.09 23.08
C ASP A 246 -6.80 4.70 23.72
N ALA A 247 -5.77 4.34 24.48
CA ALA A 247 -5.69 3.07 25.18
C ALA A 247 -6.70 2.94 26.32
N SER A 248 -7.38 4.01 26.76
CA SER A 248 -8.43 3.88 27.79
C SER A 248 -9.56 2.94 27.34
N LYS A 249 -9.78 2.85 26.03
CA LYS A 249 -10.76 1.96 25.40
C LYS A 249 -10.31 0.49 25.40
N TRP A 250 -9.05 0.22 25.72
CA TRP A 250 -8.51 -1.13 25.80
C TRP A 250 -8.69 -1.73 27.19
N PHE A 251 -9.09 -0.96 28.21
CA PHE A 251 -9.33 -1.50 29.55
C PHE A 251 -10.79 -1.91 29.70
N LEU A 252 -11.03 -3.12 30.21
CA LEU A 252 -12.38 -3.58 30.54
C LEU A 252 -12.99 -2.77 31.69
N LYS A 253 -12.16 -2.29 32.61
CA LYS A 253 -12.55 -1.39 33.71
C LYS A 253 -11.92 -0.02 33.49
N PRO A 254 -12.72 1.04 33.29
CA PRO A 254 -12.19 2.39 33.05
C PRO A 254 -11.25 2.92 34.15
N GLY A 255 -11.36 2.44 35.40
CA GLY A 255 -10.47 2.84 36.49
C GLY A 255 -9.05 2.26 36.42
N ASP A 256 -8.86 1.18 35.66
CA ASP A 256 -7.54 0.52 35.57
C ASP A 256 -6.54 1.36 34.76
N VAL A 257 -7.01 2.22 33.86
CA VAL A 257 -6.14 3.12 33.06
C VAL A 257 -5.31 4.06 33.94
N SER A 258 -5.85 4.53 35.07
CA SER A 258 -5.11 5.41 35.98
C SER A 258 -4.03 4.69 36.78
N ASN A 259 -4.09 3.34 36.84
CA ASN A 259 -3.09 2.51 37.49
C ASN A 259 -2.03 2.00 36.51
N ALA A 260 -2.24 2.21 35.21
CA ALA A 260 -1.29 1.81 34.18
C ALA A 260 -0.09 2.78 34.14
N THR A 261 1.11 2.22 34.09
CA THR A 261 2.39 2.95 34.11
C THR A 261 3.27 2.54 32.94
N ASN A 262 4.43 3.19 32.79
CA ASN A 262 5.44 2.84 31.78
C ASN A 262 4.92 2.83 30.34
N TRP A 263 4.02 3.77 30.02
CA TRP A 263 3.47 3.94 28.68
C TRP A 263 4.58 4.11 27.63
N LYS A 264 4.52 3.28 26.59
CA LYS A 264 5.34 3.35 25.39
C LYS A 264 4.45 3.16 24.16
N TRP A 265 4.68 3.98 23.15
CA TRP A 265 3.96 3.96 21.89
C TRP A 265 4.96 3.78 20.76
N THR A 266 4.72 2.80 19.89
CA THR A 266 5.53 2.53 18.70
C THR A 266 4.64 2.66 17.47
N LEU A 267 4.95 3.57 16.56
CA LEU A 267 4.24 3.75 15.29
C LEU A 267 5.16 3.40 14.13
N ARG A 268 4.77 2.40 13.34
CA ARG A 268 5.55 1.89 12.20
C ARG A 268 5.01 2.39 10.88
N GLY A 269 5.92 2.78 9.99
CA GLY A 269 5.64 3.35 8.68
C GLY A 269 5.34 2.34 7.59
N GLY A 270 4.98 2.85 6.41
CA GLY A 270 4.87 2.07 5.19
C GLY A 270 6.18 2.00 4.39
N ASP A 271 6.13 1.43 3.19
CA ASP A 271 7.30 1.23 2.33
C ASP A 271 8.12 2.50 2.09
N CYS A 272 7.44 3.63 1.83
CA CYS A 272 8.15 4.88 1.60
C CYS A 272 8.83 5.40 2.87
N ASP A 273 8.23 5.19 4.04
CA ASP A 273 8.87 5.60 5.30
C ASP A 273 10.18 4.80 5.55
N ASN A 274 10.27 3.56 5.06
CA ASN A 274 11.47 2.73 5.12
C ASN A 274 12.57 3.15 4.12
N ILE A 275 12.24 3.95 3.12
CA ILE A 275 13.17 4.41 2.06
C ILE A 275 13.67 5.81 2.35
N LEU A 276 12.78 6.65 2.88
CA LEU A 276 13.05 8.05 3.14
C LEU A 276 13.97 8.23 4.35
N PRO A 277 14.75 9.33 4.41
CA PRO A 277 15.62 9.61 5.56
C PRO A 277 14.88 9.73 6.90
N HIS A 278 13.62 10.16 6.85
CA HIS A 278 12.77 10.40 8.00
C HIS A 278 11.33 9.96 7.72
N PRO A 279 10.60 9.46 8.73
CA PRO A 279 9.19 9.10 8.59
C PRO A 279 8.32 10.27 8.16
N THR A 280 7.33 10.01 7.32
CA THR A 280 6.38 11.01 6.79
C THR A 280 5.16 11.24 7.69
N PHE A 281 5.27 10.79 8.93
CA PHE A 281 4.30 10.94 9.99
C PHE A 281 4.98 11.46 11.25
N ALA A 282 4.19 12.01 12.17
CA ALA A 282 4.66 12.40 13.50
C ALA A 282 3.68 11.94 14.56
N LEU A 283 4.20 11.80 15.79
CA LEU A 283 3.41 11.46 16.96
C LEU A 283 3.35 12.66 17.91
N PHE A 284 2.16 13.00 18.39
CA PHE A 284 1.96 14.09 19.35
C PHE A 284 1.30 13.58 20.63
N ALA A 285 1.61 14.21 21.76
CA ALA A 285 0.94 13.92 23.04
C ALA A 285 -0.43 14.59 23.17
N ASN A 286 -0.77 15.55 22.29
CA ASN A 286 -2.01 16.32 22.33
C ASN A 286 -2.67 16.38 20.95
N ALA A 287 -3.96 16.72 20.91
CA ALA A 287 -4.77 16.82 19.69
C ALA A 287 -4.40 18.00 18.75
N THR A 288 -3.22 18.57 18.91
CA THR A 288 -2.71 19.71 18.14
C THR A 288 -1.28 19.42 17.72
N ALA A 289 -0.97 19.61 16.44
CA ALA A 289 0.39 19.50 15.90
C ALA A 289 1.19 20.81 16.07
N THR A 290 0.97 21.53 17.16
CA THR A 290 1.67 22.77 17.50
C THR A 290 2.85 22.44 18.41
N GLY A 291 4.00 22.11 17.83
CA GLY A 291 5.22 21.79 18.58
C GLY A 291 6.02 20.66 17.95
N ALA A 292 7.11 20.28 18.61
CA ALA A 292 7.86 19.09 18.24
C ALA A 292 7.03 17.83 18.54
N GLY A 293 7.11 16.84 17.65
CA GLY A 293 6.57 15.52 17.94
C GLY A 293 7.27 14.89 19.16
N VAL A 294 6.57 13.97 19.83
CA VAL A 294 7.08 13.24 21.01
C VAL A 294 7.81 11.94 20.65
N GLY A 295 7.74 11.52 19.38
CA GLY A 295 8.40 10.32 18.88
C GLY A 295 9.87 10.54 18.55
N VAL A 296 10.70 9.55 18.88
CA VAL A 296 12.08 9.41 18.42
C VAL A 296 12.11 8.39 17.28
N GLN A 297 12.83 8.70 16.21
CA GLN A 297 12.98 7.78 15.08
C GLN A 297 13.73 6.51 15.50
N ASP A 298 13.22 5.38 15.05
CA ASP A 298 13.83 4.06 15.18
C ASP A 298 13.74 3.34 13.83
N ASP A 299 14.89 2.92 13.32
CA ASP A 299 15.04 2.29 11.99
C ASP A 299 15.21 0.76 12.10
N THR A 300 15.01 0.20 13.30
CA THR A 300 15.22 -1.21 13.62
C THR A 300 13.94 -1.94 14.01
N LEU A 301 12.78 -1.38 13.61
CA LEU A 301 11.48 -1.92 13.97
C LEU A 301 11.09 -3.11 13.07
N GLY A 302 10.04 -3.81 13.50
CA GLY A 302 9.40 -4.89 12.75
C GLY A 302 10.16 -6.22 12.77
N PRO A 303 9.57 -7.28 12.18
CA PRO A 303 10.16 -8.62 12.18
C PRO A 303 11.54 -8.69 11.53
N SER A 304 11.80 -7.86 10.52
CA SER A 304 13.09 -7.84 9.82
C SER A 304 14.14 -6.92 10.45
N SER A 305 13.79 -6.17 11.51
CA SER A 305 14.61 -5.09 12.09
C SER A 305 15.09 -4.06 11.06
N LYS A 306 14.25 -3.75 10.07
CA LYS A 306 14.56 -2.78 8.98
C LYS A 306 13.41 -1.81 8.73
N GLU A 307 12.34 -1.89 9.51
CA GLU A 307 11.23 -0.96 9.38
C GLU A 307 11.56 0.33 10.14
N HIS A 308 11.21 1.46 9.54
CA HIS A 308 11.35 2.77 10.14
C HIS A 308 10.05 3.15 10.87
N GLY A 309 10.20 3.85 11.98
CA GLY A 309 9.07 4.40 12.71
C GLY A 309 9.43 5.36 13.81
N LEU A 310 8.48 5.58 14.72
CA LEU A 310 8.63 6.46 15.86
C LEU A 310 8.30 5.71 17.15
N VAL A 311 9.17 5.83 18.14
CA VAL A 311 8.97 5.34 19.51
C VAL A 311 8.85 6.53 20.46
N ALA A 312 7.81 6.57 21.27
CA ALA A 312 7.62 7.57 22.32
C ALA A 312 7.34 6.87 23.65
N SER A 313 8.04 7.27 24.71
CA SER A 313 7.91 6.66 26.04
C SER A 313 7.61 7.71 27.10
N SER A 314 7.05 7.29 28.23
CA SER A 314 6.82 8.17 29.38
C SER A 314 8.13 8.87 29.83
N PRO A 315 8.07 10.12 30.32
CA PRO A 315 6.87 10.90 30.62
C PRO A 315 6.32 11.69 29.42
N ALA A 316 6.87 11.53 28.21
CA ALA A 316 6.46 12.33 27.05
C ALA A 316 5.05 11.97 26.53
N VAL A 317 4.58 10.77 26.84
CA VAL A 317 3.28 10.21 26.43
C VAL A 317 2.54 9.60 27.62
N THR A 318 1.23 9.45 27.47
CA THR A 318 0.32 8.86 28.46
C THR A 318 -0.46 7.71 27.80
N ASN A 319 -1.70 7.46 28.22
CA ASN A 319 -2.60 6.48 27.63
C ASN A 319 -3.16 6.89 26.26
N SER A 320 -2.75 8.03 25.70
CA SER A 320 -3.16 8.43 24.35
C SER A 320 -2.05 9.12 23.58
N VAL A 321 -2.10 8.95 22.26
CA VAL A 321 -1.25 9.64 21.29
C VAL A 321 -2.06 10.08 20.07
N TYR A 322 -1.56 11.11 19.39
CA TYR A 322 -2.23 11.75 18.26
C TYR A 322 -1.28 11.71 17.07
N PRO A 323 -1.35 10.67 16.24
CA PRO A 323 -0.53 10.58 15.05
C PRO A 323 -1.05 11.53 13.95
N ALA A 324 -0.12 12.11 13.19
CA ALA A 324 -0.41 12.91 12.01
C ALA A 324 0.31 12.29 10.81
N PHE A 325 -0.41 12.12 9.70
CA PHE A 325 0.07 11.42 8.51
C PHE A 325 0.03 12.33 7.28
N SER A 326 1.08 12.29 6.47
CA SER A 326 1.12 12.99 5.17
C SER A 326 0.90 12.04 3.99
N LEU A 327 0.96 10.72 4.22
CA LEU A 327 0.77 9.70 3.19
C LEU A 327 -0.46 8.83 3.46
N SER A 328 -0.99 8.26 2.37
CA SER A 328 -1.98 7.19 2.49
C SER A 328 -1.27 5.87 2.79
N GLY A 329 -1.93 4.96 3.49
CA GLY A 329 -1.31 3.69 3.82
C GLY A 329 -1.94 3.00 5.00
N ASP A 330 -1.37 1.83 5.30
CA ASP A 330 -1.65 1.07 6.50
C ASP A 330 -0.45 1.23 7.42
N TYR A 331 -0.70 1.72 8.62
CA TYR A 331 0.28 1.91 9.68
C TYR A 331 -0.08 1.01 10.85
N LEU A 332 0.92 0.62 11.63
CA LEU A 332 0.72 -0.16 12.85
C LEU A 332 1.14 0.69 14.05
N VAL A 333 0.21 0.92 14.97
CA VAL A 333 0.50 1.52 16.27
C VAL A 333 0.46 0.43 17.34
N GLN A 334 1.50 0.38 18.16
CA GLN A 334 1.59 -0.48 19.33
C GLN A 334 1.62 0.38 20.58
N GLY A 335 0.74 0.10 21.55
CA GLY A 335 0.81 0.65 22.89
C GLY A 335 1.25 -0.42 23.89
N GLU A 336 2.29 -0.11 24.64
CA GLU A 336 2.89 -0.94 25.69
C GLU A 336 2.70 -0.23 27.04
N PHE A 337 2.34 -0.97 28.09
CA PHE A 337 2.17 -0.43 29.44
C PHE A 337 2.21 -1.53 30.51
N ASP A 338 2.47 -1.14 31.75
CA ASP A 338 2.43 -2.05 32.90
C ASP A 338 1.20 -1.75 33.76
N LEU A 339 0.42 -2.79 34.09
CA LEU A 339 -0.73 -2.72 34.99
C LEU A 339 -0.61 -3.82 36.04
N ASN A 340 -0.68 -3.44 37.32
CA ASN A 340 -0.57 -4.38 38.46
C ASN A 340 0.68 -5.28 38.44
N GLY A 341 1.80 -4.76 37.91
CA GLY A 341 3.06 -5.50 37.78
C GLY A 341 3.13 -6.46 36.59
N GLN A 342 2.10 -6.49 35.73
CA GLN A 342 2.09 -7.25 34.48
C GLN A 342 2.24 -6.29 33.29
N HIS A 343 3.05 -6.70 32.31
CA HIS A 343 3.24 -5.98 31.05
C HIS A 343 2.15 -6.35 30.04
N TYR A 344 1.65 -5.35 29.31
CA TYR A 344 0.67 -5.51 28.24
C TYR A 344 1.16 -4.79 26.99
N ALA A 345 0.92 -5.39 25.83
CA ALA A 345 1.15 -4.79 24.52
C ALA A 345 -0.08 -5.01 23.64
N CYS A 346 -0.67 -3.93 23.14
CA CYS A 346 -1.76 -3.97 22.17
C CYS A 346 -1.33 -3.29 20.88
N GLN A 347 -1.69 -3.88 19.75
CA GLN A 347 -1.48 -3.30 18.43
C GLN A 347 -2.81 -2.92 17.78
N GLN A 348 -2.81 -1.83 17.02
CA GLN A 348 -3.95 -1.40 16.24
C GLN A 348 -3.50 -0.93 14.86
N LYS A 349 -4.22 -1.36 13.83
CA LYS A 349 -4.03 -0.86 12.47
C LYS A 349 -4.62 0.54 12.33
N ILE A 350 -3.88 1.45 11.70
CA ILE A 350 -4.38 2.76 11.29
C ILE A 350 -4.41 2.80 9.76
N ALA A 351 -5.61 2.88 9.22
CA ALA A 351 -5.92 3.00 7.82
C ALA A 351 -6.00 4.48 7.43
N VAL A 352 -4.95 5.01 6.82
CA VAL A 352 -4.93 6.39 6.29
C VAL A 352 -5.43 6.38 4.85
N ARG A 353 -6.60 6.95 4.62
CA ARG A 353 -7.35 6.81 3.37
C ARG A 353 -7.61 8.14 2.67
N ALA A 354 -6.85 8.44 1.62
CA ALA A 354 -7.20 9.51 0.68
C ALA A 354 -8.28 9.07 -0.32
N PRO A 355 -9.22 9.93 -0.72
CA PRO A 355 -10.20 9.60 -1.75
C PRO A 355 -9.56 9.41 -3.14
N GLY A 356 -10.26 8.71 -4.03
CA GLY A 356 -9.92 8.66 -5.45
C GLY A 356 -8.72 7.77 -5.78
N ILE A 357 -7.81 8.23 -6.63
CA ILE A 357 -6.55 7.54 -6.98
C ILE A 357 -5.39 8.38 -6.46
N ARG A 358 -4.39 7.73 -5.86
CA ARG A 358 -3.15 8.37 -5.44
C ARG A 358 -1.98 7.53 -5.86
N ALA A 359 -0.98 8.15 -6.48
CA ALA A 359 0.33 7.55 -6.73
C ALA A 359 1.35 8.26 -5.86
N GLU A 360 2.21 7.51 -5.19
CA GLU A 360 3.29 8.02 -4.33
C GLU A 360 4.60 7.41 -4.79
N ALA A 361 5.61 8.23 -5.05
CA ALA A 361 6.96 7.82 -5.40
C ALA A 361 7.96 8.32 -4.36
N CYS A 362 8.82 7.42 -3.89
CA CYS A 362 9.91 7.70 -2.95
C CYS A 362 11.20 7.06 -3.47
N TRP A 363 12.35 7.62 -3.10
CA TRP A 363 13.64 7.09 -3.53
C TRP A 363 14.75 7.30 -2.48
N ASP A 364 15.76 6.45 -2.55
CA ASP A 364 16.83 6.36 -1.55
C ASP A 364 17.86 7.51 -1.59
N THR A 365 17.91 8.24 -2.72
CA THR A 365 18.80 9.39 -2.92
C THR A 365 18.09 10.74 -2.76
N GLU A 366 16.93 10.75 -2.13
CA GLU A 366 16.17 11.95 -1.88
C GLU A 366 16.94 12.93 -0.98
N GLY A 367 16.96 14.22 -1.37
CA GLY A 367 17.77 15.25 -0.70
C GLY A 367 19.27 15.23 -1.06
N GLN A 368 19.70 14.33 -1.95
CA GLN A 368 21.11 14.21 -2.36
C GLN A 368 21.37 14.76 -3.78
N GLY A 369 20.55 15.71 -4.22
CA GLY A 369 20.64 16.31 -5.55
C GLY A 369 20.13 15.42 -6.69
N VAL A 370 19.37 14.37 -6.37
CA VAL A 370 18.57 13.60 -7.32
C VAL A 370 17.15 14.10 -7.30
N ASP A 371 16.63 14.34 -8.50
CA ASP A 371 15.28 14.79 -8.78
C ASP A 371 14.59 13.75 -9.69
N LEU A 372 13.62 13.05 -9.13
CA LEU A 372 12.76 12.12 -9.84
C LEU A 372 11.38 12.75 -9.94
N ASP A 373 10.83 12.78 -11.15
CA ASP A 373 9.47 13.25 -11.39
C ASP A 373 8.50 12.07 -11.44
N LEU A 374 7.46 12.13 -10.62
CA LEU A 374 6.27 11.31 -10.74
C LEU A 374 5.38 11.86 -11.85
N HIS A 375 4.97 10.98 -12.73
CA HIS A 375 4.03 11.28 -13.80
C HIS A 375 2.77 10.44 -13.65
N LEU A 376 1.62 11.09 -13.76
CA LEU A 376 0.31 10.46 -13.85
C LEU A 376 -0.40 10.98 -15.10
N ALA A 377 -0.70 10.10 -16.05
CA ALA A 377 -1.35 10.50 -17.29
C ALA A 377 -2.76 9.92 -17.39
N GLN A 378 -3.76 10.76 -17.71
CA GLN A 378 -5.10 10.28 -18.07
C GLN A 378 -5.11 9.75 -19.49
N LEU A 379 -5.59 8.52 -19.66
CA LEU A 379 -5.71 7.85 -20.95
C LEU A 379 -7.16 8.00 -21.43
N THR A 380 -7.45 9.11 -22.10
CA THR A 380 -8.80 9.36 -22.64
C THR A 380 -9.12 8.39 -23.77
N TRP A 381 -10.38 7.92 -23.80
CA TRP A 381 -10.91 7.10 -24.89
C TRP A 381 -10.77 7.81 -26.24
N GLY A 382 -9.99 7.24 -27.16
CA GLY A 382 -9.80 7.73 -28.52
C GLY A 382 -8.45 8.40 -28.82
N ASN A 383 -7.66 8.75 -27.79
CA ASN A 383 -6.28 9.22 -27.96
C ASN A 383 -5.33 8.12 -27.48
N THR A 384 -4.76 7.34 -28.41
CA THR A 384 -3.83 6.26 -28.06
C THR A 384 -2.48 6.85 -27.66
N CYS A 385 -2.34 7.16 -26.38
CA CYS A 385 -1.04 7.30 -25.74
C CYS A 385 -0.25 5.97 -25.76
N GLU A 386 -0.90 4.84 -26.05
CA GLU A 386 -0.29 3.50 -26.09
C GLU A 386 0.86 3.34 -27.10
N ASN A 387 0.87 4.10 -28.21
CA ASN A 387 1.81 3.89 -29.31
C ASN A 387 3.03 4.84 -29.33
N ARG A 388 3.15 5.78 -28.39
CA ARG A 388 4.30 6.70 -28.32
C ARG A 388 4.92 6.61 -26.92
N GLY A 389 6.25 6.57 -26.81
CA GLY A 389 6.95 6.52 -25.51
C GLY A 389 6.79 7.82 -24.73
N TRP A 390 6.54 7.73 -23.41
CA TRP A 390 5.95 8.77 -22.52
C TRP A 390 6.41 10.23 -22.72
N SER A 391 7.66 10.46 -23.10
CA SER A 391 8.27 11.78 -23.30
C SER A 391 7.69 12.67 -24.43
N GLY A 392 6.59 12.27 -25.10
CA GLY A 392 5.90 13.10 -26.09
C GLY A 392 4.41 12.81 -26.30
N VAL A 393 3.70 12.25 -25.29
CA VAL A 393 2.58 11.34 -25.58
C VAL A 393 1.19 11.86 -25.28
N CYS A 394 1.00 12.74 -24.29
CA CYS A 394 -0.33 13.23 -23.99
C CYS A 394 -0.32 14.72 -23.58
N PRO A 395 -0.06 15.66 -24.52
CA PRO A 395 -0.13 17.09 -24.21
C PRO A 395 -1.46 17.44 -23.54
N GLY A 396 -1.40 18.02 -22.34
CA GLY A 396 -2.58 18.38 -21.54
C GLY A 396 -3.29 17.21 -20.85
N GLN A 397 -2.72 16.01 -20.84
CA GLN A 397 -3.24 14.84 -20.13
C GLN A 397 -2.22 14.20 -19.18
N ASP A 398 -0.97 14.65 -19.18
CA ASP A 398 0.06 14.25 -18.20
C ASP A 398 0.08 15.23 -17.04
N CYS A 399 0.20 14.72 -15.83
CA CYS A 399 0.29 15.46 -14.58
C CYS A 399 1.64 15.16 -13.95
N TYR A 400 2.45 16.20 -13.71
CA TYR A 400 3.81 16.11 -13.16
C TYR A 400 4.24 17.47 -12.57
N TYR A 401 5.48 17.58 -12.05
CA TYR A 401 6.00 18.76 -11.34
C TYR A 401 5.57 20.12 -11.93
N SER A 402 5.70 20.29 -13.25
CA SER A 402 5.56 21.62 -13.86
C SER A 402 4.12 22.06 -14.09
N ASN A 403 3.20 21.11 -14.25
CA ASN A 403 1.83 21.42 -14.64
C ASN A 403 0.80 20.93 -13.65
N CYS A 404 1.15 20.24 -12.56
CA CYS A 404 0.20 19.87 -11.50
C CYS A 404 0.38 20.61 -10.19
N LYS A 405 1.24 21.62 -10.21
CA LYS A 405 1.50 22.53 -9.10
C LYS A 405 0.66 23.79 -9.27
N GLY A 406 -0.37 23.95 -8.42
CA GLY A 406 -1.22 25.15 -8.46
C GLY A 406 -2.05 25.25 -9.75
N ALA A 407 -2.34 26.48 -10.20
CA ALA A 407 -3.41 26.78 -11.16
C ALA A 407 -3.28 26.15 -12.56
N ASP A 408 -2.10 25.67 -12.95
CA ASP A 408 -1.81 25.13 -14.28
C ASP A 408 -2.13 23.62 -14.44
N SER A 409 -2.75 23.01 -13.41
CA SER A 409 -3.24 21.63 -13.43
C SER A 409 -4.04 21.29 -14.69
N PRO A 410 -3.76 20.12 -15.33
CA PRO A 410 -4.64 19.58 -16.34
C PRO A 410 -6.09 19.57 -15.84
N LYS A 411 -7.02 20.03 -16.67
CA LYS A 411 -8.45 20.05 -16.30
C LYS A 411 -9.11 18.74 -16.72
N TRP A 412 -8.68 17.63 -16.12
CA TRP A 412 -9.29 16.32 -16.39
C TRP A 412 -10.74 16.27 -15.93
N TYR A 413 -11.05 16.99 -14.85
CA TYR A 413 -12.36 17.04 -14.24
C TYR A 413 -12.79 18.49 -13.97
N SER A 414 -14.11 18.73 -13.99
CA SER A 414 -14.68 20.06 -13.78
C SER A 414 -14.79 20.46 -12.30
N ALA A 415 -14.60 19.51 -11.39
CA ALA A 415 -14.76 19.71 -9.95
C ALA A 415 -13.42 19.50 -9.24
N ASN A 416 -12.99 20.55 -8.54
CA ASN A 416 -11.93 20.49 -7.55
C ASN A 416 -12.52 20.00 -6.21
N PRO A 417 -11.81 19.18 -5.44
CA PRO A 417 -12.23 18.79 -4.11
C PRO A 417 -12.13 19.95 -3.11
N ASP A 418 -12.59 19.71 -1.88
CA ASP A 418 -12.45 20.68 -0.78
C ASP A 418 -10.97 20.97 -0.47
N ASN A 419 -10.66 22.18 -0.01
CA ASN A 419 -9.31 22.53 0.38
C ASN A 419 -8.76 21.64 1.51
N SER A 420 -9.63 21.14 2.39
CA SER A 420 -9.26 20.29 3.52
C SER A 420 -8.67 18.94 3.13
N VAL A 421 -8.83 18.48 1.88
CA VAL A 421 -8.28 17.18 1.45
C VAL A 421 -6.88 17.28 0.86
N CYS A 422 -6.40 18.49 0.54
CA CYS A 422 -5.05 18.70 0.05
C CYS A 422 -4.24 19.67 0.90
N GLN A 423 -4.84 20.36 1.87
CA GLN A 423 -4.13 21.26 2.76
C GLN A 423 -4.15 20.71 4.18
N GLY A 424 -3.02 20.87 4.87
CA GLY A 424 -2.87 20.43 6.24
C GLY A 424 -1.44 20.04 6.55
N TRP A 425 -1.29 19.32 7.63
CA TRP A 425 -0.02 18.82 8.14
C TRP A 425 0.70 17.99 7.07
N GLY A 426 1.97 18.33 6.79
CA GLY A 426 2.81 17.64 5.82
C GLY A 426 2.49 17.89 4.34
N SER A 427 1.37 18.52 4.00
CA SER A 427 1.06 18.87 2.61
C SER A 427 1.87 20.09 2.14
N LYS A 428 2.29 20.08 0.87
CA LYS A 428 2.89 21.23 0.17
C LYS A 428 1.97 21.79 -0.93
N ALA A 429 0.73 21.32 -0.99
CA ALA A 429 -0.24 21.85 -1.94
C ALA A 429 -0.49 23.33 -1.68
N THR A 430 -0.63 24.10 -2.77
CA THR A 430 -0.94 25.53 -2.71
C THR A 430 -2.42 25.77 -2.37
N SER A 431 -2.86 27.04 -2.34
CA SER A 431 -4.22 27.43 -1.95
C SER A 431 -5.37 26.83 -2.79
N THR A 432 -5.09 26.13 -3.89
CA THR A 432 -6.08 25.50 -4.77
C THR A 432 -5.83 24.00 -4.89
N CYS A 433 -6.75 23.17 -4.37
CA CYS A 433 -6.73 21.72 -4.60
C CYS A 433 -7.28 21.39 -5.98
N ASN A 434 -6.42 21.35 -7.00
CA ASN A 434 -6.86 20.95 -8.34
C ASN A 434 -7.06 19.43 -8.44
N ASN A 435 -7.69 18.97 -9.52
CA ASN A 435 -7.91 17.56 -9.76
C ASN A 435 -7.64 17.21 -11.24
N PRO A 436 -6.47 16.63 -11.57
CA PRO A 436 -5.43 16.13 -10.67
C PRO A 436 -4.60 17.22 -9.99
N ARG A 437 -3.85 16.82 -8.97
CA ARG A 437 -2.92 17.67 -8.22
C ARG A 437 -1.69 16.91 -7.78
N LEU A 438 -0.61 17.66 -7.68
CA LEU A 438 0.64 17.24 -7.06
C LEU A 438 0.67 17.83 -5.65
N ASP A 439 0.53 17.00 -4.61
CA ASP A 439 0.48 17.50 -3.22
C ASP A 439 1.87 17.80 -2.67
N ARG A 440 2.90 17.18 -3.27
CA ARG A 440 4.29 17.41 -2.94
C ARG A 440 5.16 17.20 -4.15
N ASP A 441 6.02 18.18 -4.40
CA ASP A 441 7.05 18.24 -5.43
C ASP A 441 8.35 18.58 -4.72
N LEU A 442 9.39 17.77 -4.91
CA LEU A 442 10.60 17.92 -4.12
C LEU A 442 11.87 17.91 -4.97
N ILE A 443 12.14 19.06 -5.55
CA ILE A 443 13.38 19.35 -6.27
C ILE A 443 14.58 19.39 -5.31
N THR A 444 14.39 19.95 -4.11
CA THR A 444 15.42 20.08 -3.08
C THR A 444 14.84 19.90 -1.70
N CYS A 445 15.53 19.16 -0.85
CA CYS A 445 15.23 19.01 0.57
C CYS A 445 16.50 18.77 1.37
N SER A 446 16.37 18.82 2.69
CA SER A 446 17.43 18.52 3.63
C SER A 446 17.21 17.16 4.27
N VAL A 447 18.18 16.25 4.10
CA VAL A 447 18.18 14.94 4.77
C VAL A 447 18.34 15.03 6.30
N SER A 448 18.63 16.22 6.85
CA SER A 448 18.66 16.45 8.30
C SER A 448 17.34 16.98 8.85
N GLN A 449 16.40 17.35 7.98
CA GLN A 449 15.15 17.95 8.39
C GLN A 449 14.15 16.87 8.80
N LYS A 450 13.79 16.87 10.09
CA LYS A 450 12.93 15.83 10.69
C LYS A 450 11.45 16.19 10.78
N ASP A 451 11.08 17.47 10.75
CA ASP A 451 9.67 17.88 10.85
C ASP A 451 9.01 17.83 9.46
N PRO A 452 7.98 16.99 9.26
CA PRO A 452 7.32 16.83 7.97
C PRO A 452 6.61 18.09 7.46
N ASN A 453 6.33 19.06 8.33
CA ASN A 453 5.75 20.34 7.94
C ASN A 453 6.75 21.32 7.37
N ALA A 454 8.04 21.15 7.64
CA ALA A 454 9.05 22.07 7.15
C ALA A 454 9.13 22.06 5.62
N SER A 455 9.40 23.22 5.04
CA SER A 455 9.41 23.42 3.58
C SER A 455 10.48 22.60 2.87
N ASP A 456 11.55 22.24 3.57
CA ASP A 456 12.70 21.49 3.09
C ASP A 456 12.75 20.05 3.63
N PHE A 457 11.65 19.52 4.18
CA PHE A 457 11.56 18.11 4.55
C PHE A 457 11.73 17.20 3.32
N CYS A 458 12.38 16.04 3.46
CA CYS A 458 12.44 14.98 2.44
C CYS A 458 11.22 14.06 2.55
N GLY A 459 10.50 13.81 1.47
CA GLY A 459 9.30 12.98 1.46
C GLY A 459 8.64 12.94 0.09
N PRO A 460 7.80 11.93 -0.15
CA PRO A 460 7.59 11.41 -1.48
C PRO A 460 6.86 12.41 -2.36
N GLU A 461 7.19 12.34 -3.65
CA GLU A 461 6.38 12.97 -4.66
C GLU A 461 5.07 12.19 -4.79
N ASN A 462 3.93 12.89 -4.76
CA ASN A 462 2.64 12.22 -4.86
C ASN A 462 1.60 13.01 -5.64
N ILE A 463 0.90 12.29 -6.52
CA ILE A 463 -0.14 12.84 -7.39
C ILE A 463 -1.47 12.19 -7.07
N ASN A 464 -2.49 13.03 -6.89
CA ASN A 464 -3.84 12.60 -6.54
C ASN A 464 -4.84 12.95 -7.65
N VAL A 465 -5.84 12.08 -7.76
CA VAL A 465 -7.06 12.26 -8.55
C VAL A 465 -8.23 11.93 -7.64
N ASP A 466 -8.74 12.91 -6.91
CA ASP A 466 -9.70 12.65 -5.82
C ASP A 466 -11.06 12.14 -6.29
N ALA A 467 -11.47 12.55 -7.50
CA ALA A 467 -12.77 12.20 -8.06
C ALA A 467 -12.64 11.69 -9.50
N PRO A 468 -12.03 10.50 -9.72
CA PRO A 468 -11.90 9.93 -11.04
C PRO A 468 -13.31 9.63 -11.62
N ALA A 469 -13.46 9.68 -12.94
CA ALA A 469 -14.67 9.18 -13.58
C ALA A 469 -14.65 7.65 -13.66
N ASN A 470 -15.84 7.04 -13.61
CA ASN A 470 -15.97 5.60 -13.78
C ASN A 470 -15.47 5.16 -15.17
N GLY A 471 -14.63 4.14 -15.22
CA GLY A 471 -14.00 3.63 -16.44
C GLY A 471 -12.80 4.44 -16.94
N SER A 472 -12.42 5.53 -16.26
CA SER A 472 -11.20 6.29 -16.59
C SER A 472 -9.96 5.41 -16.43
N LYS A 473 -9.02 5.56 -17.36
CA LYS A 473 -7.74 4.86 -17.33
C LYS A 473 -6.61 5.86 -17.07
N TYR A 474 -5.60 5.41 -16.35
CA TYR A 474 -4.43 6.19 -15.99
C TYR A 474 -3.17 5.37 -16.22
N ALA A 475 -2.09 6.04 -16.56
CA ALA A 475 -0.75 5.46 -16.51
C ALA A 475 0.03 6.15 -15.39
N VAL A 476 0.91 5.41 -14.71
CA VAL A 476 1.86 5.91 -13.72
C VAL A 476 3.27 5.66 -14.23
N ALA A 477 4.15 6.64 -14.13
CA ALA A 477 5.57 6.49 -14.43
C ALA A 477 6.42 7.36 -13.52
N VAL A 478 7.69 6.99 -13.37
CA VAL A 478 8.71 7.82 -12.73
C VAL A 478 9.81 8.10 -13.73
N LYS A 479 10.28 9.34 -13.76
CA LYS A 479 11.32 9.79 -14.66
C LYS A 479 12.50 10.33 -13.88
N TYR A 480 13.70 9.93 -14.28
CA TYR A 480 14.91 10.52 -13.75
C TYR A 480 15.17 11.89 -14.41
N PHE A 481 14.69 12.95 -13.77
CA PHE A 481 14.74 14.29 -14.31
C PHE A 481 16.15 14.87 -14.25
N SER A 482 16.73 15.01 -13.07
CA SER A 482 18.06 15.61 -12.90
C SER A 482 18.82 14.98 -11.73
N GLY A 483 20.15 15.00 -11.79
CA GLY A 483 21.02 14.37 -10.79
C GLY A 483 22.09 13.48 -11.42
N SER A 484 23.01 13.01 -10.58
CA SER A 484 24.15 12.18 -10.98
C SER A 484 24.27 10.85 -10.24
N LEU A 485 23.49 10.64 -9.18
CA LEU A 485 23.53 9.40 -8.39
C LEU A 485 22.54 8.38 -8.97
N ALA A 486 22.93 7.11 -9.06
CA ALA A 486 21.94 6.08 -9.33
C ALA A 486 20.89 6.09 -8.21
N SER A 487 19.62 6.09 -8.57
CA SER A 487 18.51 6.21 -7.64
C SER A 487 17.61 5.00 -7.73
N ARG A 488 17.20 4.50 -6.57
CA ARG A 488 16.32 3.35 -6.44
C ARG A 488 14.96 3.83 -5.98
N THR A 489 13.96 3.57 -6.80
CA THR A 489 12.64 4.18 -6.67
C THR A 489 11.61 3.16 -6.26
N HIS A 490 10.70 3.54 -5.38
CA HIS A 490 9.52 2.76 -5.03
C HIS A 490 8.27 3.56 -5.37
N VAL A 491 7.22 2.85 -5.80
CA VAL A 491 5.92 3.46 -6.09
C VAL A 491 4.79 2.67 -5.45
N ASN A 492 3.98 3.38 -4.69
CA ASN A 492 2.71 2.90 -4.19
C ASN A 492 1.55 3.54 -4.98
N VAL A 493 0.51 2.75 -5.25
CA VAL A 493 -0.75 3.24 -5.80
C VAL A 493 -1.88 2.86 -4.87
N TYR A 494 -2.71 3.85 -4.54
CA TYR A 494 -3.87 3.71 -3.68
C TYR A 494 -5.15 4.03 -4.44
N CYS A 495 -6.22 3.32 -4.10
CA CYS A 495 -7.55 3.59 -4.59
C CYS A 495 -8.53 3.67 -3.43
N ASN A 496 -9.12 4.86 -3.26
CA ASN A 496 -9.87 5.25 -2.07
C ASN A 496 -9.08 4.97 -0.78
N GLY A 497 -7.76 5.16 -0.84
CA GLY A 497 -6.86 5.00 0.27
C GLY A 497 -6.37 3.57 0.51
N GLU A 498 -7.01 2.55 -0.08
CA GLU A 498 -6.52 1.18 -0.02
C GLU A 498 -5.36 1.02 -1.00
N ARG A 499 -4.23 0.50 -0.53
CA ARG A 499 -3.08 0.23 -1.40
C ARG A 499 -3.44 -0.88 -2.38
N VAL A 500 -3.44 -0.55 -3.66
CA VAL A 500 -3.69 -1.52 -4.73
C VAL A 500 -2.39 -1.96 -5.40
N LEU A 501 -1.32 -1.18 -5.32
CA LEU A 501 -0.01 -1.54 -5.87
C LEU A 501 1.10 -1.05 -4.93
N SER A 502 2.13 -1.86 -4.78
CA SER A 502 3.41 -1.52 -4.17
C SER A 502 4.47 -2.18 -5.02
N THR A 503 5.34 -1.42 -5.65
CA THR A 503 6.36 -1.96 -6.55
C THR A 503 7.57 -1.06 -6.59
N GLY A 504 8.74 -1.66 -6.77
CA GLY A 504 10.00 -0.94 -6.85
C GLY A 504 10.92 -1.30 -5.70
N PHE A 505 11.86 -0.40 -5.42
CA PHE A 505 12.91 -0.58 -4.44
C PHE A 505 12.32 -0.87 -3.07
N ASN A 506 12.79 -1.90 -2.38
CA ASN A 506 12.41 -2.16 -1.01
C ASN A 506 13.64 -2.56 -0.18
N PRO A 507 14.09 -1.73 0.76
CA PRO A 507 15.25 -2.04 1.60
C PRO A 507 14.98 -3.18 2.59
N VAL A 508 13.71 -3.45 2.92
CA VAL A 508 13.30 -4.52 3.85
C VAL A 508 13.54 -5.88 3.20
N THR A 509 13.08 -6.09 1.96
CA THR A 509 13.31 -7.32 1.18
C THR A 509 14.68 -7.37 0.49
N GLY A 510 15.36 -6.23 0.36
CA GLY A 510 16.57 -6.11 -0.46
C GLY A 510 16.30 -6.04 -1.97
N ASN A 511 15.05 -5.78 -2.40
CA ASN A 511 14.76 -5.56 -3.81
C ASN A 511 15.39 -4.25 -4.30
N ASP A 512 16.33 -4.32 -5.25
CA ASP A 512 17.08 -3.16 -5.78
C ASP A 512 16.45 -2.53 -7.05
N PHE A 513 15.36 -3.12 -7.57
CA PHE A 513 14.73 -2.67 -8.81
C PHE A 513 13.58 -1.68 -8.55
N PRO A 514 13.40 -0.63 -9.37
CA PRO A 514 14.29 -0.18 -10.44
C PRO A 514 15.44 0.65 -9.91
N LYS A 515 16.54 0.62 -10.67
CA LYS A 515 17.68 1.52 -10.51
C LYS A 515 17.75 2.45 -11.71
N LEU A 516 17.41 3.71 -11.51
CA LEU A 516 17.48 4.77 -12.52
C LEU A 516 18.87 5.41 -12.47
N VAL A 517 19.58 5.45 -13.60
CA VAL A 517 21.01 5.84 -13.65
C VAL A 517 21.28 7.02 -14.56
N THR A 518 20.41 7.28 -15.54
CA THR A 518 20.57 8.34 -16.51
C THR A 518 19.53 9.43 -16.26
N SER A 519 19.96 10.62 -15.84
CA SER A 519 19.10 11.80 -15.83
C SER A 519 19.00 12.41 -17.25
N GLY A 520 17.97 13.22 -17.53
CA GLY A 520 17.90 13.84 -18.86
C GLY A 520 16.92 15.00 -19.06
N SER A 521 16.56 15.69 -17.99
CA SER A 521 15.69 16.87 -18.00
C SER A 521 14.44 16.62 -18.86
N ASN A 522 13.94 17.61 -19.59
CA ASN A 522 12.72 17.50 -20.39
C ASN A 522 12.83 16.59 -21.65
N THR A 523 14.03 16.20 -22.07
CA THR A 523 14.23 15.57 -23.40
C THR A 523 14.82 14.17 -23.36
N GLY A 524 15.11 13.64 -22.18
CA GLY A 524 15.73 12.33 -22.01
C GLY A 524 15.62 11.82 -20.58
N GLY A 525 16.58 10.97 -20.22
CA GLY A 525 16.63 10.30 -18.93
C GLY A 525 15.98 8.93 -18.96
N ASP A 526 16.24 8.17 -17.92
CA ASP A 526 15.55 6.91 -17.67
C ASP A 526 14.10 7.21 -17.30
N MET A 527 13.22 6.36 -17.82
CA MET A 527 11.81 6.42 -17.49
C MET A 527 11.31 5.03 -17.20
N TRP A 528 10.76 4.88 -16.01
CA TRP A 528 10.13 3.66 -15.56
C TRP A 528 8.61 3.79 -15.64
N LYS A 529 7.99 2.99 -16.50
CA LYS A 529 6.53 2.88 -16.55
C LYS A 529 6.11 1.90 -15.47
N VAL A 530 5.41 2.40 -14.46
CA VAL A 530 5.07 1.64 -13.26
C VAL A 530 3.83 0.79 -13.53
N ALA A 531 2.71 1.44 -13.86
CA ALA A 531 1.42 0.77 -13.89
C ALA A 531 0.40 1.45 -14.81
N MET A 532 -0.62 0.68 -15.15
CA MET A 532 -1.86 1.13 -15.74
C MET A 532 -2.99 0.88 -14.74
N ILE A 533 -3.81 1.90 -14.50
CA ILE A 533 -4.91 1.88 -13.52
C ILE A 533 -6.21 2.13 -14.26
N SER A 534 -7.24 1.32 -14.01
CA SER A 534 -8.61 1.61 -14.44
C SER A 534 -9.50 1.86 -13.23
N ALA A 535 -10.09 3.05 -13.15
CA ALA A 535 -11.01 3.42 -12.08
C ALA A 535 -12.38 2.77 -12.30
N SER A 536 -12.91 2.14 -11.26
CA SER A 536 -14.29 1.67 -11.15
C SER A 536 -14.95 2.44 -10.00
N VAL A 537 -15.81 3.39 -10.35
CA VAL A 537 -16.41 4.32 -9.38
C VAL A 537 -17.89 4.00 -9.21
N THR A 538 -18.25 3.60 -8.00
CA THR A 538 -19.64 3.35 -7.62
C THR A 538 -20.11 4.47 -6.69
N SER A 539 -21.25 5.08 -7.01
CA SER A 539 -21.93 5.99 -6.09
C SER A 539 -22.60 5.17 -4.98
N GLY A 540 -22.14 5.33 -3.73
CA GLY A 540 -22.85 4.78 -2.58
C GLY A 540 -24.19 5.49 -2.38
N ALA A 541 -25.10 4.85 -1.64
CA ALA A 541 -26.41 5.40 -1.30
C ALA A 541 -26.32 6.76 -0.58
N SER A 542 -25.22 7.00 0.15
CA SER A 542 -24.93 8.25 0.86
C SER A 542 -24.29 9.34 -0.03
N GLY A 543 -24.17 9.12 -1.34
CA GLY A 543 -23.46 10.02 -2.25
C GLY A 543 -21.92 9.95 -2.16
N VAL A 544 -21.38 9.23 -1.16
CA VAL A 544 -19.96 8.90 -1.06
C VAL A 544 -19.57 8.03 -2.24
N ARG A 545 -18.56 8.46 -3.00
CA ARG A 545 -18.03 7.71 -4.15
C ARG A 545 -16.97 6.75 -3.62
N SER A 546 -17.17 5.46 -3.88
CA SER A 546 -16.12 4.46 -3.68
C SER A 546 -15.40 4.23 -5.00
N THR A 547 -14.07 4.32 -4.98
CA THR A 547 -13.21 4.05 -6.15
C THR A 547 -12.48 2.74 -5.92
N ARG A 548 -12.75 1.75 -6.78
CA ARG A 548 -11.95 0.53 -6.92
C ARG A 548 -11.07 0.63 -8.15
N CYS A 549 -9.92 -0.03 -8.13
CA CYS A 549 -9.01 -0.02 -9.27
C CYS A 549 -8.70 -1.41 -9.79
N LEU A 550 -8.79 -1.56 -11.10
CA LEU A 550 -8.15 -2.67 -11.80
C LEU A 550 -6.75 -2.21 -12.20
N ARG A 551 -5.75 -3.07 -11.95
CA ARG A 551 -4.34 -2.74 -12.16
C ARG A 551 -3.69 -3.70 -13.16
N SER A 552 -2.72 -3.17 -13.89
CA SER A 552 -1.76 -3.99 -14.63
C SER A 552 -0.39 -3.34 -14.45
N ALA A 553 0.49 -4.02 -13.72
CA ALA A 553 1.89 -3.62 -13.60
C ALA A 553 2.56 -3.75 -14.98
N LEU A 554 3.39 -2.79 -15.35
CA LEU A 554 4.11 -2.81 -16.61
C LEU A 554 5.54 -3.30 -16.39
N THR A 555 5.81 -4.56 -16.72
CA THR A 555 7.11 -5.25 -16.53
C THR A 555 8.24 -4.85 -17.48
N ARG A 556 8.21 -3.67 -18.12
CA ARG A 556 9.27 -3.32 -19.07
C ARG A 556 10.48 -2.71 -18.38
N THR A 557 11.64 -3.32 -18.60
CA THR A 557 12.97 -2.82 -18.26
C THR A 557 13.10 -1.33 -18.63
N PRO A 558 13.69 -0.49 -17.75
CA PRO A 558 14.03 0.89 -18.08
C PRO A 558 14.78 0.90 -19.41
N THR A 559 14.15 1.47 -20.44
CA THR A 559 14.72 1.41 -21.78
C THR A 559 15.65 2.61 -21.94
N ALA A 560 16.96 2.40 -21.82
CA ALA A 560 17.94 3.42 -22.21
C ALA A 560 17.79 3.71 -23.71
N ARG A 561 17.08 4.81 -24.04
CA ARG A 561 16.78 5.41 -25.36
C ARG A 561 16.79 4.49 -26.60
N THR A 562 15.65 4.49 -27.29
CA THR A 562 15.66 4.70 -28.75
C THR A 562 16.03 6.17 -29.02
N ARG A 563 17.17 6.46 -29.66
CA ARG A 563 17.46 7.82 -30.14
C ARG A 563 16.36 8.25 -31.10
N ILE A 564 15.62 9.31 -30.77
CA ILE A 564 14.92 10.09 -31.79
C ILE A 564 16.01 10.88 -32.50
N ALA A 565 16.58 10.29 -33.55
CA ALA A 565 17.36 11.05 -34.51
C ALA A 565 16.41 12.05 -35.17
N SER A 566 16.57 13.32 -34.86
CA SER A 566 16.06 14.41 -35.69
C SER A 566 16.79 14.34 -37.03
N THR A 567 16.27 13.56 -37.98
CA THR A 567 16.72 13.62 -39.37
C THR A 567 15.93 14.71 -40.09
N THR A 568 16.60 15.84 -40.30
CA THR A 568 16.32 16.78 -41.36
C THR A 568 16.14 16.01 -42.68
N PRO A 569 15.10 16.27 -43.50
CA PRO A 569 14.88 15.49 -44.72
C PRO A 569 15.93 15.87 -45.77
N GLN A 570 16.95 15.04 -45.93
CA GLN A 570 17.74 15.01 -47.15
C GLN A 570 16.92 14.29 -48.22
N VAL A 571 16.45 15.07 -49.20
CA VAL A 571 15.87 14.57 -50.44
C VAL A 571 16.92 13.74 -51.16
N THR A 572 16.64 12.47 -51.42
CA THR A 572 17.40 11.69 -52.40
C THR A 572 16.42 10.85 -53.20
N ALA A 573 16.31 11.20 -54.48
CA ALA A 573 15.49 10.51 -55.46
C ALA A 573 15.95 9.06 -55.62
N ARG A 574 14.99 8.12 -55.62
CA ARG A 574 15.20 6.77 -56.14
C ARG A 574 14.22 6.45 -57.26
N ILE A 575 14.83 6.07 -58.37
CA ILE A 575 14.27 5.63 -59.65
C ILE A 575 13.46 4.35 -59.45
N ARG A 576 12.24 4.31 -60.00
CA ARG A 576 11.40 3.10 -60.08
C ARG A 576 11.82 2.27 -61.30
N PHE A 577 12.04 0.98 -61.11
CA PHE A 577 11.93 -0.02 -62.18
C PHE A 577 10.69 -0.87 -61.95
N ALA A 578 9.89 -1.00 -63.02
CA ALA A 578 8.68 -1.80 -63.09
C ALA A 578 9.01 -3.29 -63.24
N SER A 579 8.20 -4.15 -62.63
CA SER A 579 8.08 -5.55 -63.02
C SER A 579 6.61 -5.98 -63.03
N LEU A 580 6.28 -6.71 -64.10
CA LEU A 580 4.98 -7.19 -64.57
C LEU A 580 4.56 -8.52 -63.88
N PRO A 581 3.34 -9.06 -64.14
CA PRO A 581 2.49 -9.71 -63.14
C PRO A 581 2.75 -11.21 -62.98
N ARG A 582 2.41 -11.75 -61.79
CA ARG A 582 2.35 -13.20 -61.55
C ARG A 582 0.92 -13.74 -61.71
N VAL A 583 0.87 -14.85 -62.45
CA VAL A 583 -0.25 -15.73 -62.75
C VAL A 583 -0.49 -16.68 -61.57
N GLY A 584 -1.74 -16.86 -61.13
CA GLY A 584 -2.16 -17.94 -60.19
C GLY A 584 -2.26 -19.31 -60.90
N PRO A 585 -2.47 -20.45 -60.20
CA PRO A 585 -3.82 -20.73 -59.67
C PRO A 585 -3.91 -21.70 -58.45
N CYS A 586 -5.18 -21.97 -58.09
CA CYS A 586 -5.75 -23.16 -57.40
C CYS A 586 -6.04 -23.13 -55.89
N ARG A 587 -7.31 -22.81 -55.61
CA ARG A 587 -8.27 -23.39 -54.62
C ARG A 587 -7.78 -24.52 -53.70
N SER A 588 -8.06 -24.35 -52.41
CA SER A 588 -8.93 -25.29 -51.66
C SER A 588 -9.72 -24.55 -50.58
N THR A 589 -11.02 -24.82 -50.55
CA THR A 589 -12.02 -24.29 -49.60
C THR A 589 -12.28 -25.34 -48.52
N LEU A 590 -12.10 -24.99 -47.25
CA LEU A 590 -12.66 -25.74 -46.13
C LEU A 590 -13.46 -24.78 -45.24
N LYS A 591 -14.76 -25.06 -45.11
CA LYS A 591 -15.70 -24.46 -44.16
C LYS A 591 -15.49 -25.08 -42.76
N PRO A 592 -15.68 -24.35 -41.67
CA PRO A 592 -16.03 -24.95 -40.38
C PRO A 592 -17.55 -25.10 -40.29
N SER A 593 -18.00 -26.33 -40.08
CA SER A 593 -19.38 -26.67 -39.71
C SER A 593 -19.59 -26.43 -38.22
N ALA A 594 -20.78 -25.94 -37.88
CA ALA A 594 -21.29 -25.77 -36.54
C ALA A 594 -21.40 -27.10 -35.78
N PHE A 595 -21.03 -27.09 -34.51
CA PHE A 595 -21.45 -28.10 -33.54
C PHE A 595 -22.48 -27.46 -32.60
N THR A 596 -23.71 -27.91 -32.74
CA THR A 596 -24.79 -27.82 -31.76
C THR A 596 -24.69 -29.00 -30.82
N GLU A 597 -24.54 -28.76 -29.53
CA GLU A 597 -24.67 -29.81 -28.51
C GLU A 597 -25.98 -29.63 -27.74
N THR A 598 -26.69 -30.75 -27.68
CA THR A 598 -28.03 -31.00 -27.16
C THR A 598 -28.04 -31.13 -25.64
N THR A 599 -29.02 -30.50 -25.00
CA THR A 599 -29.48 -30.80 -23.62
C THR A 599 -30.48 -31.96 -23.62
N PRO A 600 -30.63 -32.66 -22.47
CA PRO A 600 -31.93 -33.24 -22.12
C PRO A 600 -32.40 -32.98 -20.67
N GLY A 601 -33.71 -32.76 -20.52
CA GLY A 601 -34.55 -33.13 -19.36
C GLY A 601 -34.88 -32.02 -18.34
N GLU A 602 -35.87 -31.16 -18.60
CA GLU A 602 -37.29 -31.25 -18.15
C GLU A 602 -37.57 -31.36 -16.63
N ARG A 603 -38.16 -30.29 -16.04
CA ARG A 603 -39.52 -30.33 -15.44
C ARG A 603 -40.13 -28.93 -15.30
N ASN A 604 -41.42 -28.87 -15.63
CA ASN A 604 -42.35 -27.74 -15.78
C ASN A 604 -42.59 -26.90 -14.52
N VAL A 605 -42.84 -25.57 -14.68
CA VAL A 605 -44.10 -24.87 -14.29
C VAL A 605 -44.31 -23.62 -15.16
N PHE A 606 -45.53 -23.46 -15.67
CA PHE A 606 -46.07 -22.36 -16.50
C PHE A 606 -46.05 -20.96 -15.87
N ARG A 607 -45.81 -19.92 -16.69
CA ARG A 607 -46.69 -18.73 -16.82
C ARG A 607 -46.37 -17.89 -18.07
N LYS A 608 -47.40 -17.70 -18.91
CA LYS A 608 -47.45 -16.82 -20.09
C LYS A 608 -47.41 -15.34 -19.68
N VAL A 609 -46.61 -14.51 -20.35
CA VAL A 609 -46.93 -13.09 -20.59
C VAL A 609 -46.55 -12.71 -22.03
N LEU A 610 -47.47 -11.96 -22.61
CA LEU A 610 -47.65 -11.56 -24.00
C LEU A 610 -46.68 -10.43 -24.42
N CYS A 611 -45.97 -10.59 -25.54
CA CYS A 611 -45.23 -9.50 -26.19
C CYS A 611 -46.09 -8.82 -27.26
N ILE A 612 -46.37 -7.52 -27.09
CA ILE A 612 -46.93 -6.65 -28.13
C ILE A 612 -45.87 -5.59 -28.50
N ARG A 613 -45.47 -5.57 -29.77
CA ARG A 613 -44.71 -4.48 -30.41
C ARG A 613 -45.65 -3.28 -30.67
N PRO A 614 -45.09 -2.07 -30.81
CA PRO A 614 -45.54 -1.24 -31.91
C PRO A 614 -44.41 -0.66 -32.79
N ARG A 615 -44.79 -0.50 -34.06
CA ARG A 615 -44.03 0.09 -35.17
C ARG A 615 -44.09 1.62 -35.14
N HIS A 616 -43.03 2.21 -35.70
CA HIS A 616 -42.94 3.55 -36.29
C HIS A 616 -44.17 3.98 -37.10
N ARG A 617 -44.52 5.29 -37.04
CA ARG A 617 -44.35 6.27 -38.15
C ARG A 617 -44.98 7.66 -37.84
N SER A 618 -44.20 8.72 -38.13
CA SER A 618 -44.57 10.00 -38.81
C SER A 618 -45.60 10.94 -38.15
N ARG A 619 -45.64 12.28 -38.29
CA ARG A 619 -44.89 13.37 -38.94
C ARG A 619 -45.67 14.68 -38.56
N TRP A 620 -44.98 15.84 -38.48
CA TRP A 620 -45.51 17.24 -38.61
C TRP A 620 -46.36 17.76 -37.42
N SER A 621 -46.45 19.04 -37.05
CA SER A 621 -46.10 20.35 -37.61
C SER A 621 -45.96 21.41 -36.48
N MET A 622 -45.43 22.58 -36.83
CA MET A 622 -45.19 23.80 -36.05
C MET A 622 -46.44 24.49 -35.45
N HIS A 623 -46.24 25.18 -34.32
CA HIS A 623 -46.67 26.53 -33.89
C HIS A 623 -46.44 26.58 -32.35
N GLY A 624 -45.86 27.58 -31.69
CA GLY A 624 -45.95 29.03 -31.83
C GLY A 624 -46.51 29.62 -30.53
N HIS A 625 -45.75 30.52 -29.90
CA HIS A 625 -46.13 31.51 -28.86
C HIS A 625 -45.93 31.28 -27.33
N ARG A 626 -45.16 32.25 -26.79
CA ARG A 626 -45.34 33.11 -25.60
C ARG A 626 -45.09 32.57 -24.18
N LEU A 627 -44.01 33.11 -23.61
CA LEU A 627 -43.93 33.94 -22.39
C LEU A 627 -44.91 33.61 -21.24
N GLN A 628 -44.37 33.20 -20.10
CA GLN A 628 -44.64 33.93 -18.85
C GLN A 628 -43.46 33.85 -17.86
N ARG A 629 -43.24 35.02 -17.26
CA ARG A 629 -42.23 35.47 -16.32
C ARG A 629 -42.78 35.21 -14.91
N VAL A 630 -41.98 34.66 -13.99
CA VAL A 630 -42.25 34.77 -12.55
C VAL A 630 -40.98 35.24 -11.86
N GLU A 631 -40.96 36.52 -11.52
CA GLU A 631 -40.08 37.13 -10.54
C GLU A 631 -40.49 36.64 -9.14
N ARG A 632 -39.52 36.34 -8.27
CA ARG A 632 -39.69 36.49 -6.82
C ARG A 632 -38.59 37.38 -6.27
N LEU A 633 -39.06 38.38 -5.54
CA LEU A 633 -38.36 39.51 -4.95
C LEU A 633 -38.41 39.35 -3.41
N SER A 634 -37.44 39.97 -2.74
CA SER A 634 -37.39 40.35 -1.32
C SER A 634 -36.93 39.26 -0.32
N ALA A 635 -36.13 39.54 0.71
CA ALA A 635 -35.92 40.82 1.40
C ALA A 635 -34.50 40.98 1.97
N ARG A 636 -34.12 42.25 2.05
CA ARG A 636 -32.91 42.83 2.66
C ARG A 636 -33.33 43.38 4.03
N MET A 637 -32.64 43.03 5.11
CA MET A 637 -32.64 43.82 6.35
C MET A 637 -31.18 44.00 6.78
N GLY A 638 -30.81 45.25 7.02
CA GLY A 638 -29.52 45.63 7.57
C GLY A 638 -29.68 46.43 8.85
N ARG A 639 -28.51 46.92 9.33
CA ARG A 639 -28.20 47.75 10.52
C ARG A 639 -27.88 46.93 11.77
N ARG A 640 -26.84 47.24 12.56
CA ARG A 640 -26.11 48.51 12.79
C ARG A 640 -24.78 48.20 13.50
N GLY A 641 -23.78 49.08 13.35
CA GLY A 641 -22.50 49.08 14.05
C GLY A 641 -21.42 49.67 13.16
#